data_AF-A0A158Q7V7-F1
#
_entry.id   AF-A0A158Q7V7-F1
#
_cell.length_a   1.000
_cell.length_b   1.000
_cell.length_c   1.000
_cell.angle_alpha   90.00
_cell.angle_beta   90.00
_cell.angle_gamma   90.00
#
_symmetry.space_group_name_H-M   'P 1'
#
loop_
_entity.id
_entity.type
_entity.pdbx_description
1 polymer ?
#
loop_
_entity_poly.entity_id
_entity_poly.type
_entity_poly.pdbx_seq_one_letter_code
_entity_poly.pdbx_strand_id
1 'polypeptide(L)'
;MLYLVERFSQLWCADKQITARLLCSAHAEYYTQKRMRRRTLTPPSWVPKKEENIIEPIEPSTRVLLHQFIKLQRRVDTPVIRANPYMSLKAPLCEIPEETSSSEWTPESNRVGMLARKIGMFPQWGVDGTRFLCTLLEFPKNLVISAVDPETYYRISMVGRRKAYGRYGARWRITVGAVDGDPTKFTARYRATFERHGFPVKKHLASFLVTEDAVVKPGTELHVCHFKVGQYITATGHTIDWGFQGGMHRWGFKGMPARGTTKSHRRIGAIGSKGDARVRPGKRMPGHMGYEWRSIPGLEVLRINPEKQVMYVNGSVPGETGEMLLIKDCYHDKKKVQYPHFPTFSYEKDFEAETKCNDDDDSPFIYEDGEFFARRLFRSLAFTDVKDLCGLRIYIFHFLLKVCIKSGDSILISLNHVVKGDVACQVSHVGDHHPRSFTCFTRRLLAVSAARLPHVLLLAVFEYLNLKDLSQCMRVCKHWWTVLQYPDSSVWKRLARIIIPDEALNDPCLLSETPSFKDKLRAFCYAWNANDSSKNNYLRSNGFTVHRNPVAQSTDSIRGKIGVNSGIHAWEFMWEGPLGTVACIGLATKHAALHCQGYVALLGSDDQSWGWNLVDNQLLHNGTQICPYPHINNPPKYQMGERIRMIVDCEQHSMYFEKGSEFLGIAFSRLPPVKVFPAMCAVYGNTEVSMVYIGPPLLG
;
A
#
# COMPACT_ATOMS: atom_id res chain seq x y z
N MET A 1 16.86 -47.98 -43.72
CA MET A 1 16.34 -47.34 -42.48
C MET A 1 17.24 -46.22 -41.92
N LEU A 2 18.37 -45.87 -42.54
CA LEU A 2 19.18 -44.68 -42.17
C LEU A 2 18.91 -43.44 -43.04
N TYR A 3 18.31 -43.61 -44.22
CA TYR A 3 17.94 -42.50 -45.11
C TYR A 3 16.63 -41.77 -44.73
N LEU A 4 15.87 -42.32 -43.77
CA LEU A 4 14.61 -41.73 -43.28
C LEU A 4 14.82 -40.87 -42.02
N VAL A 5 15.95 -41.04 -41.33
CA VAL A 5 16.30 -40.28 -40.12
C VAL A 5 16.98 -38.95 -40.47
N GLU A 6 17.72 -38.87 -41.57
CA GLU A 6 18.35 -37.62 -42.04
C GLU A 6 17.37 -36.61 -42.65
N ARG A 7 16.22 -37.04 -43.18
CA ARG A 7 15.16 -36.11 -43.61
C ARG A 7 14.30 -35.55 -42.48
N PHE A 8 14.25 -36.23 -41.33
CA PHE A 8 13.55 -35.72 -40.14
C PHE A 8 14.41 -34.77 -39.31
N SER A 9 15.76 -34.85 -39.38
CA SER A 9 16.65 -33.91 -38.68
C SER A 9 16.80 -32.56 -39.39
N GLN A 10 16.57 -32.47 -40.70
CA GLN A 10 16.59 -31.20 -41.45
C GLN A 10 15.30 -30.38 -41.30
N LEU A 11 14.19 -30.97 -40.83
CA LEU A 11 12.95 -30.25 -40.52
C LEU A 11 12.96 -29.59 -39.13
N TRP A 12 14.00 -29.84 -38.31
CA TRP A 12 14.06 -29.33 -36.93
C TRP A 12 15.11 -28.24 -36.69
N CYS A 13 15.78 -27.74 -37.73
CA CYS A 13 16.84 -26.75 -37.57
C CYS A 13 16.76 -25.55 -38.54
N ALA A 14 15.55 -25.19 -38.97
CA ALA A 14 15.33 -23.98 -39.76
C ALA A 14 14.05 -23.26 -39.32
N ASP A 15 13.99 -22.83 -38.06
CA ASP A 15 13.08 -21.73 -37.66
C ASP A 15 13.43 -21.09 -36.31
N LYS A 16 14.69 -20.63 -36.20
CA LYS A 16 15.09 -19.69 -35.13
C LYS A 16 14.60 -18.26 -35.37
N GLN A 17 13.85 -17.99 -36.45
CA GLN A 17 13.15 -16.72 -36.67
C GLN A 17 11.63 -16.77 -36.37
N ILE A 18 11.03 -17.96 -36.33
CA ILE A 18 9.60 -18.09 -35.96
C ILE A 18 9.38 -18.20 -34.44
N THR A 19 10.38 -18.67 -33.69
CA THR A 19 10.33 -18.69 -32.22
C THR A 19 10.59 -17.32 -31.57
N ALA A 20 11.19 -16.36 -32.30
CA ALA A 20 11.36 -14.97 -31.84
C ALA A 20 10.17 -14.05 -32.17
N ARG A 21 9.24 -14.47 -33.05
CA ARG A 21 8.00 -13.72 -33.35
C ARG A 21 6.81 -14.09 -32.47
N LEU A 22 6.93 -15.13 -31.65
CA LEU A 22 5.91 -15.53 -30.67
C LEU A 22 6.09 -14.88 -29.29
N LEU A 23 7.18 -14.14 -29.05
CA LEU A 23 7.47 -13.53 -27.74
C LEU A 23 7.45 -12.00 -27.70
N CYS A 24 7.10 -11.33 -28.82
CA CYS A 24 6.94 -9.87 -28.86
C CYS A 24 5.65 -9.45 -29.59
N SER A 25 4.51 -10.03 -29.19
CA SER A 25 3.22 -9.37 -29.37
C SER A 25 2.94 -8.55 -28.11
N ALA A 26 3.31 -7.27 -28.13
CA ALA A 26 2.86 -6.28 -27.15
C ALA A 26 1.39 -5.89 -27.39
N HIS A 27 0.53 -6.86 -27.65
CA HIS A 27 -0.90 -6.74 -27.52
C HIS A 27 -1.30 -7.72 -26.44
N ALA A 28 -1.45 -7.22 -25.21
CA ALA A 28 -2.27 -7.89 -24.22
C ALA A 28 -3.71 -7.89 -24.77
N GLU A 29 -4.02 -8.84 -25.65
CA GLU A 29 -5.40 -9.19 -25.94
C GLU A 29 -5.96 -9.75 -24.64
N TYR A 30 -6.63 -8.87 -23.89
CA TYR A 30 -7.52 -9.30 -22.83
C TYR A 30 -8.59 -10.17 -23.49
N TYR A 31 -8.37 -11.50 -23.50
CA TYR A 31 -9.42 -12.48 -23.74
C TYR A 31 -10.41 -12.37 -22.57
N THR A 32 -11.29 -11.38 -22.66
CA THR A 32 -12.50 -11.35 -21.86
C THR A 32 -13.35 -12.50 -22.38
N GLN A 33 -13.42 -13.58 -21.60
CA GLN A 33 -14.31 -14.69 -21.87
C GLN A 33 -15.73 -14.12 -22.03
N LYS A 34 -16.22 -13.98 -23.26
CA LYS A 34 -17.59 -13.53 -23.54
C LYS A 34 -18.52 -14.65 -23.06
N ARG A 35 -18.95 -14.57 -21.81
CA ARG A 35 -19.95 -15.48 -21.23
C ARG A 35 -21.22 -15.36 -22.07
N MET A 36 -21.70 -16.51 -22.57
CA MET A 36 -22.77 -16.55 -23.56
C MET A 36 -24.05 -15.93 -23.00
N ARG A 37 -24.72 -15.11 -23.83
CA ARG A 37 -26.04 -14.54 -23.55
C ARG A 37 -27.04 -15.62 -23.14
N ARG A 38 -27.94 -15.29 -22.21
CA ARG A 38 -29.13 -16.09 -21.85
C ARG A 38 -29.80 -16.66 -23.12
N ARG A 39 -30.08 -17.97 -23.15
CA ARG A 39 -30.70 -18.69 -24.29
C ARG A 39 -32.06 -18.12 -24.75
N THR A 40 -32.72 -17.31 -23.92
CA THR A 40 -33.97 -16.58 -24.23
C THR A 40 -33.77 -15.16 -24.75
N LEU A 41 -32.52 -14.69 -24.90
CA LEU A 41 -32.14 -13.34 -25.34
C LEU A 41 -31.38 -13.29 -26.67
N THR A 42 -31.36 -14.37 -27.46
CA THR A 42 -31.10 -14.19 -28.89
C THR A 42 -32.22 -13.30 -29.41
N PRO A 43 -31.94 -12.04 -29.80
CA PRO A 43 -32.97 -11.21 -30.39
C PRO A 43 -33.50 -12.00 -31.59
N PRO A 44 -34.82 -12.11 -31.75
CA PRO A 44 -35.36 -12.88 -32.85
C PRO A 44 -34.82 -12.35 -34.18
N SER A 45 -34.71 -13.20 -35.19
CA SER A 45 -33.99 -12.90 -36.44
C SER A 45 -34.50 -11.65 -37.17
N TRP A 46 -35.77 -11.29 -36.95
CA TRP A 46 -36.41 -10.09 -37.51
C TRP A 46 -36.05 -8.79 -36.78
N VAL A 47 -35.41 -8.84 -35.60
CA VAL A 47 -34.88 -7.64 -34.94
C VAL A 47 -33.68 -7.16 -35.75
N PRO A 48 -33.69 -5.90 -36.23
CA PRO A 48 -32.58 -5.36 -36.98
C PRO A 48 -31.28 -5.52 -36.21
N LYS A 49 -30.29 -6.16 -36.84
CA LYS A 49 -28.94 -6.24 -36.27
C LYS A 49 -28.37 -4.83 -36.21
N LYS A 50 -27.47 -4.60 -35.25
CA LYS A 50 -26.75 -3.34 -35.14
C LYS A 50 -25.50 -3.36 -36.03
N GLU A 51 -24.76 -4.45 -35.95
CA GLU A 51 -23.52 -4.68 -36.67
C GLU A 51 -23.77 -5.55 -37.90
N GLU A 52 -23.09 -5.22 -38.99
CA GLU A 52 -23.08 -5.95 -40.26
C GLU A 52 -21.74 -6.71 -40.34
N ASN A 53 -21.81 -8.04 -40.42
CA ASN A 53 -20.63 -8.89 -40.62
C ASN A 53 -20.51 -9.23 -42.11
N ILE A 54 -20.34 -8.21 -42.96
CA ILE A 54 -20.11 -8.40 -44.39
C ILE A 54 -18.60 -8.48 -44.58
N ILE A 55 -18.12 -9.61 -45.10
CA ILE A 55 -16.72 -9.77 -45.49
C ILE A 55 -16.62 -9.33 -46.95
N GLU A 56 -16.29 -8.07 -47.18
CA GLU A 56 -16.03 -7.56 -48.52
C GLU A 56 -14.55 -7.80 -48.89
N PRO A 57 -14.26 -8.35 -50.09
CA PRO A 57 -12.89 -8.48 -50.58
C PRO A 57 -12.38 -7.10 -51.03
N ILE A 58 -11.78 -6.35 -50.11
CA ILE A 58 -11.18 -5.04 -50.38
C ILE A 58 -9.68 -5.20 -50.60
N GLU A 59 -9.13 -4.54 -51.63
CA GLU A 59 -7.69 -4.51 -51.89
C GLU A 59 -6.92 -3.96 -50.67
N PRO A 60 -5.75 -4.53 -50.29
CA PRO A 60 -4.99 -4.07 -49.13
C PRO A 60 -4.65 -2.56 -49.14
N SER A 61 -4.34 -2.00 -50.31
CA SER A 61 -4.05 -0.56 -50.50
C SER A 61 -5.25 0.32 -50.14
N THR A 62 -6.42 -0.01 -50.68
CA THR A 62 -7.70 0.68 -50.41
C THR A 62 -8.10 0.57 -48.94
N ARG A 63 -7.83 -0.57 -48.29
CA ARG A 63 -8.12 -0.77 -46.86
C ARG A 63 -7.30 0.18 -45.98
N VAL A 64 -6.03 0.42 -46.31
CA VAL A 64 -5.17 1.38 -45.60
C VAL A 64 -5.70 2.79 -45.77
N LEU A 65 -6.07 3.19 -46.99
CA LEU A 65 -6.66 4.50 -47.29
C LEU A 65 -7.97 4.71 -46.51
N LEU A 66 -8.86 3.71 -46.50
CA LEU A 66 -10.12 3.78 -45.77
C LEU A 66 -9.89 3.94 -44.25
N HIS A 67 -8.90 3.24 -43.70
CA HIS A 67 -8.54 3.40 -42.29
C HIS A 67 -7.97 4.79 -41.98
N GLN A 68 -7.15 5.35 -42.88
CA GLN A 68 -6.67 6.74 -42.78
C GLN A 68 -7.82 7.74 -42.83
N PHE A 69 -8.79 7.56 -43.74
CA PHE A 69 -9.97 8.41 -43.84
C PHE A 69 -10.81 8.39 -42.55
N ILE A 70 -11.08 7.21 -42.00
CA ILE A 70 -11.80 7.09 -40.70
C ILE A 70 -11.03 7.80 -39.58
N LYS A 71 -9.70 7.66 -39.56
CA LYS A 71 -8.85 8.32 -38.55
C LYS A 71 -8.88 9.84 -38.68
N LEU A 72 -8.87 10.36 -39.91
CA LEU A 72 -9.03 11.80 -40.18
C LEU A 72 -10.41 12.28 -39.77
N GLN A 73 -11.48 11.56 -40.13
CA GLN A 73 -12.85 11.91 -39.74
C GLN A 73 -13.05 11.98 -38.22
N ARG A 74 -12.28 11.19 -37.44
CA ARG A 74 -12.28 11.25 -35.96
C ARG A 74 -11.55 12.47 -35.39
N ARG A 75 -10.61 13.06 -36.13
CA ARG A 75 -9.81 14.21 -35.69
C ARG A 75 -10.50 15.55 -35.95
N VAL A 76 -11.39 15.60 -36.94
CA VAL A 76 -12.14 16.82 -37.23
C VAL A 76 -13.33 16.89 -36.27
N ASP A 77 -13.33 17.85 -35.35
CA ASP A 77 -14.46 18.09 -34.44
C ASP A 77 -15.70 18.63 -35.17
N THR A 78 -15.51 19.18 -36.38
CA THR A 78 -16.57 19.53 -37.33
C THR A 78 -16.77 18.42 -38.36
N PRO A 79 -18.01 17.98 -38.62
CA PRO A 79 -18.24 16.97 -39.63
C PRO A 79 -17.93 17.55 -41.02
N VAL A 80 -17.06 16.85 -41.77
CA VAL A 80 -16.67 17.16 -43.17
C VAL A 80 -17.89 17.43 -44.07
N ILE A 81 -19.05 16.90 -43.70
CA ILE A 81 -20.32 17.04 -44.41
C ILE A 81 -20.82 18.50 -44.45
N ARG A 82 -20.35 19.40 -43.57
CA ARG A 82 -20.67 20.84 -43.65
C ARG A 82 -19.96 21.57 -44.81
N ALA A 83 -19.01 20.94 -45.49
CA ALA A 83 -18.25 21.58 -46.57
C ALA A 83 -18.89 21.42 -47.97
N ASN A 84 -19.90 20.55 -48.14
CA ASN A 84 -20.57 20.37 -49.43
C ASN A 84 -22.03 20.83 -49.39
N PRO A 85 -22.35 22.04 -49.90
CA PRO A 85 -23.72 22.57 -49.91
C PRO A 85 -24.70 21.77 -50.78
N TYR A 86 -24.23 20.84 -51.61
CA TYR A 86 -25.06 19.96 -52.44
C TYR A 86 -25.45 18.64 -51.77
N MET A 87 -24.92 18.32 -50.57
CA MET A 87 -25.36 17.15 -49.80
C MET A 87 -26.50 17.55 -48.84
N SER A 88 -27.75 17.33 -49.26
CA SER A 88 -28.92 17.54 -48.40
C SER A 88 -28.92 16.50 -47.27
N LEU A 89 -28.64 16.94 -46.04
CA LEU A 89 -28.94 16.15 -44.84
C LEU A 89 -30.45 15.91 -44.76
N LYS A 90 -30.86 14.71 -44.31
CA LYS A 90 -32.28 14.46 -44.00
C LYS A 90 -32.71 15.38 -42.86
N ALA A 91 -33.89 15.99 -42.98
CA ALA A 91 -34.43 16.89 -41.97
C ALA A 91 -34.42 16.26 -40.56
N PRO A 92 -34.17 17.05 -39.50
CA PRO A 92 -34.28 16.58 -38.12
C PRO A 92 -35.70 16.08 -37.85
N LEU A 93 -35.84 15.12 -36.91
CA LEU A 93 -37.13 14.50 -36.62
C LEU A 93 -38.13 15.47 -35.97
N CYS A 94 -37.63 16.47 -35.27
CA CYS A 94 -38.37 17.40 -34.43
C CYS A 94 -37.66 18.75 -34.48
N GLU A 95 -38.44 19.83 -34.39
CA GLU A 95 -37.92 21.16 -34.10
C GLU A 95 -37.53 21.20 -32.61
N ILE A 96 -36.32 21.67 -32.33
CA ILE A 96 -35.82 21.82 -30.96
C ILE A 96 -36.31 23.19 -30.49
N PRO A 97 -36.81 23.32 -29.24
CA PRO A 97 -37.14 24.63 -28.69
C PRO A 97 -35.96 25.58 -28.88
N GLU A 98 -36.23 26.79 -29.40
CA GLU A 98 -35.19 27.83 -29.50
C GLU A 98 -34.60 28.11 -28.12
N GLU A 99 -33.33 28.53 -28.05
CA GLU A 99 -32.64 28.89 -26.80
C GLU A 99 -33.28 30.14 -26.17
N THR A 100 -34.50 30.02 -25.65
CA THR A 100 -35.10 31.02 -24.78
C THR A 100 -34.39 30.92 -23.43
N SER A 101 -33.52 31.89 -23.15
CA SER A 101 -32.93 32.25 -21.84
C SER A 101 -32.69 31.07 -20.87
N SER A 102 -31.42 30.71 -20.67
CA SER A 102 -30.94 29.72 -19.67
C SER A 102 -31.94 29.44 -18.55
N SER A 103 -32.70 28.36 -18.69
CA SER A 103 -33.79 28.03 -17.76
C SER A 103 -33.17 27.76 -16.38
N GLU A 104 -33.67 28.45 -15.35
CA GLU A 104 -33.20 28.22 -13.99
C GLU A 104 -33.58 26.79 -13.54
N TRP A 105 -32.69 26.15 -12.78
CA TRP A 105 -32.94 24.80 -12.29
C TRP A 105 -34.10 24.80 -11.29
N THR A 106 -35.07 23.91 -11.49
CA THR A 106 -36.13 23.64 -10.51
C THR A 106 -36.00 22.23 -9.92
N PRO A 107 -36.49 21.97 -8.69
CA PRO A 107 -36.45 20.63 -8.09
C PRO A 107 -37.21 19.53 -8.86
N GLU A 108 -38.11 19.91 -9.76
CA GLU A 108 -38.86 19.00 -10.63
C GLU A 108 -38.15 18.71 -11.96
N SER A 109 -37.19 19.57 -12.33
CA SER A 109 -36.36 19.44 -13.52
C SER A 109 -35.54 18.16 -13.46
N ASN A 110 -35.48 17.45 -14.57
CA ASN A 110 -34.68 16.24 -14.71
C ASN A 110 -33.78 16.34 -15.92
N ARG A 111 -32.50 16.63 -15.68
CA ARG A 111 -31.49 16.77 -16.73
C ARG A 111 -31.00 15.46 -17.34
N VAL A 112 -30.24 15.58 -18.40
CA VAL A 112 -29.66 14.46 -19.15
C VAL A 112 -28.64 13.68 -18.31
N GLY A 113 -28.48 12.38 -18.57
CA GLY A 113 -27.42 11.56 -17.99
C GLY A 113 -26.28 11.32 -18.98
N MET A 114 -25.32 10.49 -18.58
CA MET A 114 -24.16 10.13 -19.39
C MET A 114 -23.91 8.62 -19.43
N LEU A 115 -23.14 8.18 -20.41
CA LEU A 115 -22.65 6.81 -20.50
C LEU A 115 -21.21 6.75 -19.97
N ALA A 116 -20.94 5.77 -19.11
CA ALA A 116 -19.63 5.57 -18.50
C ALA A 116 -19.14 4.14 -18.66
N ARG A 117 -17.85 3.93 -18.85
CA ARG A 117 -17.20 2.63 -18.84
C ARG A 117 -16.68 2.31 -17.44
N LYS A 118 -17.02 1.15 -16.90
CA LYS A 118 -16.48 0.68 -15.63
C LYS A 118 -15.02 0.29 -15.79
N ILE A 119 -14.08 0.99 -15.15
CA ILE A 119 -12.65 0.64 -15.20
C ILE A 119 -12.31 -0.43 -14.15
N GLY A 120 -12.84 -0.27 -12.93
CA GLY A 120 -12.46 -1.13 -11.82
C GLY A 120 -12.81 -0.51 -10.48
N MET A 121 -12.25 -1.06 -9.41
CA MET A 121 -12.47 -0.58 -8.05
C MET A 121 -11.13 -0.22 -7.40
N PHE A 122 -11.09 0.91 -6.70
CA PHE A 122 -9.92 1.46 -6.06
C PHE A 122 -10.30 1.98 -4.66
N PRO A 123 -9.52 1.64 -3.61
CA PRO A 123 -9.77 2.18 -2.28
C PRO A 123 -9.30 3.64 -2.19
N GLN A 124 -10.13 4.50 -1.60
CA GLN A 124 -9.79 5.85 -1.17
C GLN A 124 -9.90 5.91 0.36
N TRP A 125 -9.17 6.82 0.98
CA TRP A 125 -9.16 6.98 2.43
C TRP A 125 -9.76 8.33 2.80
N GLY A 126 -10.51 8.35 3.90
CA GLY A 126 -10.97 9.59 4.51
C GLY A 126 -9.92 10.20 5.42
N VAL A 127 -10.05 11.48 5.75
CA VAL A 127 -9.23 12.18 6.76
C VAL A 127 -9.35 11.47 8.12
N ASP A 128 -10.53 10.92 8.42
CA ASP A 128 -10.82 10.12 9.62
C ASP A 128 -10.20 8.69 9.57
N GLY A 129 -9.46 8.35 8.52
CA GLY A 129 -8.93 7.00 8.30
C GLY A 129 -9.97 5.98 7.81
N THR A 130 -11.21 6.39 7.54
CA THR A 130 -12.25 5.49 7.00
C THR A 130 -11.94 5.05 5.57
N ARG A 131 -12.09 3.76 5.27
CA ARG A 131 -11.91 3.24 3.90
C ARG A 131 -13.16 3.45 3.06
N PHE A 132 -13.06 4.22 1.99
CA PHE A 132 -14.06 4.25 0.92
C PHE A 132 -13.63 3.29 -0.18
N LEU A 133 -14.51 2.36 -0.55
CA LEU A 133 -14.25 1.49 -1.69
C LEU A 133 -14.94 2.10 -2.90
N CYS A 134 -14.15 2.70 -3.79
CA CYS A 134 -14.68 3.45 -4.93
C CYS A 134 -14.64 2.62 -6.21
N THR A 135 -15.65 2.75 -7.06
CA THR A 135 -15.59 2.30 -8.45
C THR A 135 -15.15 3.46 -9.35
N LEU A 136 -14.18 3.23 -10.22
CA LEU A 136 -13.75 4.18 -11.24
C LEU A 136 -14.62 4.03 -12.49
N LEU A 137 -15.18 5.15 -12.93
CA LEU A 137 -16.00 5.26 -14.12
C LEU A 137 -15.34 6.24 -15.09
N GLU A 138 -14.98 5.75 -16.26
CA GLU A 138 -14.47 6.57 -17.37
C GLU A 138 -15.63 7.08 -18.21
N PHE A 139 -15.61 8.35 -18.56
CA PHE A 139 -16.56 8.95 -19.49
C PHE A 139 -15.86 9.13 -20.83
N PRO A 140 -16.02 8.17 -21.77
CA PRO A 140 -15.54 8.37 -23.14
C PRO A 140 -16.31 9.53 -23.80
N LYS A 141 -15.88 9.97 -24.99
CA LYS A 141 -16.50 11.07 -25.74
C LYS A 141 -18.02 10.87 -25.92
N ASN A 142 -18.78 11.49 -25.01
CA ASN A 142 -20.24 11.45 -24.92
C ASN A 142 -20.82 12.59 -25.74
N LEU A 143 -21.71 12.26 -26.68
CA LEU A 143 -22.32 13.22 -27.60
C LEU A 143 -23.84 13.07 -27.58
N VAL A 144 -24.56 14.18 -27.51
CA VAL A 144 -26.02 14.19 -27.70
C VAL A 144 -26.31 13.99 -29.19
N ILE A 145 -27.03 12.93 -29.55
CA ILE A 145 -27.28 12.55 -30.96
C ILE A 145 -28.62 13.04 -31.45
N SER A 146 -29.66 12.93 -30.62
CA SER A 146 -31.01 13.36 -30.99
C SER A 146 -31.82 13.71 -29.77
N ALA A 147 -32.64 14.74 -29.90
CA ALA A 147 -33.73 15.08 -28.99
C ALA A 147 -35.05 14.80 -29.72
N VAL A 148 -35.99 14.14 -29.04
CA VAL A 148 -37.31 13.84 -29.59
C VAL A 148 -38.37 14.25 -28.58
N ASP A 149 -39.36 14.98 -29.05
CA ASP A 149 -40.47 15.49 -28.25
C ASP A 149 -41.36 14.34 -27.73
N PRO A 150 -42.10 14.56 -26.63
CA PRO A 150 -42.93 13.53 -26.02
C PRO A 150 -44.00 12.97 -26.98
N GLU A 151 -44.61 13.81 -27.81
CA GLU A 151 -45.70 13.43 -28.71
C GLU A 151 -45.18 12.54 -29.86
N THR A 152 -44.10 12.95 -30.50
CA THR A 152 -43.42 12.18 -31.54
C THR A 152 -42.82 10.90 -30.96
N TYR A 153 -42.28 10.94 -29.75
CA TYR A 153 -41.78 9.73 -29.08
C TYR A 153 -42.92 8.72 -28.85
N TYR A 154 -44.08 9.20 -28.41
CA TYR A 154 -45.30 8.41 -28.24
C TYR A 154 -45.76 7.76 -29.55
N ARG A 155 -45.73 8.50 -30.67
CA ARG A 155 -46.14 8.00 -32.00
C ARG A 155 -45.17 6.96 -32.57
N ILE A 156 -43.86 7.19 -32.49
CA ILE A 156 -42.85 6.41 -33.22
C ILE A 156 -42.54 5.05 -32.56
N SER A 157 -42.78 4.86 -31.26
CA SER A 157 -42.34 3.62 -30.59
C SER A 157 -43.29 3.09 -29.51
N MET A 158 -43.41 1.75 -29.41
CA MET A 158 -44.16 1.11 -28.32
C MET A 158 -43.61 1.45 -26.93
N VAL A 159 -42.30 1.70 -26.82
CA VAL A 159 -41.69 2.15 -25.56
C VAL A 159 -42.11 3.58 -25.24
N GLY A 160 -42.18 4.45 -26.25
CA GLY A 160 -42.69 5.82 -26.12
C GLY A 160 -44.15 5.84 -25.69
N ARG A 161 -45.01 4.97 -26.24
CA ARG A 161 -46.40 4.83 -25.78
C ARG A 161 -46.52 4.58 -24.27
N ARG A 162 -45.53 3.90 -23.67
CA ARG A 162 -45.50 3.61 -22.24
C ARG A 162 -44.78 4.67 -21.40
N LYS A 163 -43.80 5.37 -21.98
CA LYS A 163 -42.85 6.21 -21.22
C LYS A 163 -42.95 7.71 -21.48
N ALA A 164 -43.47 8.14 -22.62
CA ALA A 164 -43.53 9.55 -23.01
C ALA A 164 -44.41 10.38 -22.06
N TYR A 165 -45.59 9.86 -21.74
CA TYR A 165 -46.56 10.42 -20.77
C TYR A 165 -46.68 9.49 -19.57
N GLY A 166 -45.53 9.20 -18.94
CA GLY A 166 -45.48 8.29 -17.81
C GLY A 166 -46.00 8.92 -16.51
N ARG A 167 -45.68 8.29 -15.38
CA ARG A 167 -46.00 8.81 -14.03
C ARG A 167 -45.52 10.25 -13.80
N TYR A 168 -44.42 10.64 -14.44
CA TYR A 168 -43.73 11.91 -14.21
C TYR A 168 -44.04 12.97 -15.28
N GLY A 169 -45.19 12.86 -15.93
CA GLY A 169 -45.63 13.79 -16.98
C GLY A 169 -44.97 13.55 -18.34
N ALA A 170 -45.10 14.55 -19.21
CA ALA A 170 -44.48 14.56 -20.52
C ALA A 170 -42.95 14.67 -20.40
N ARG A 171 -42.22 13.75 -21.05
CA ARG A 171 -40.75 13.72 -21.01
C ARG A 171 -40.15 13.64 -22.41
N TRP A 172 -39.21 14.53 -22.68
CA TRP A 172 -38.36 14.50 -23.87
C TRP A 172 -37.44 13.29 -23.82
N ARG A 173 -37.18 12.68 -24.98
CA ARG A 173 -36.21 11.59 -25.10
C ARG A 173 -34.92 12.12 -25.71
N ILE A 174 -33.89 12.25 -24.87
CA ILE A 174 -32.54 12.61 -25.32
C ILE A 174 -31.71 11.35 -25.50
N THR A 175 -31.18 11.13 -26.69
CA THR A 175 -30.28 10.00 -26.98
C THR A 175 -28.83 10.45 -26.96
N VAL A 176 -28.05 9.85 -26.07
CA VAL A 176 -26.61 10.11 -25.91
C VAL A 176 -25.84 8.91 -26.43
N GLY A 177 -24.76 9.16 -27.16
CA GLY A 177 -23.86 8.13 -27.67
C GLY A 177 -22.47 8.23 -27.10
N ALA A 178 -21.87 7.07 -26.86
CA ALA A 178 -20.54 6.91 -26.29
C ALA A 178 -19.66 6.02 -27.15
N VAL A 179 -18.36 6.30 -27.11
CA VAL A 179 -17.28 5.60 -27.82
C VAL A 179 -17.43 5.67 -29.34
N ASP A 180 -16.42 6.20 -30.04
CA ASP A 180 -16.43 6.24 -31.50
C ASP A 180 -16.31 4.83 -32.09
N GLY A 181 -17.17 4.55 -33.06
CA GLY A 181 -17.26 3.31 -33.81
C GLY A 181 -16.57 3.40 -35.17
N ASP A 182 -16.29 2.24 -35.77
CA ASP A 182 -15.92 2.18 -37.19
C ASP A 182 -17.22 2.10 -38.01
N PRO A 183 -17.51 3.05 -38.92
CA PRO A 183 -18.77 3.04 -39.67
C PRO A 183 -18.96 1.76 -40.48
N THR A 184 -17.88 1.16 -40.99
CA THR A 184 -17.91 -0.08 -41.79
C THR A 184 -18.50 -1.29 -41.08
N LYS A 185 -18.49 -1.31 -39.74
CA LYS A 185 -19.01 -2.44 -38.96
C LYS A 185 -20.51 -2.35 -38.70
N PHE A 186 -21.14 -1.22 -39.02
CA PHE A 186 -22.53 -0.94 -38.65
C PHE A 186 -23.46 -0.93 -39.87
N THR A 187 -24.68 -1.40 -39.63
CA THR A 187 -25.74 -1.40 -40.64
C THR A 187 -26.05 0.00 -41.17
N ALA A 188 -26.43 0.10 -42.45
CA ALA A 188 -26.82 1.37 -43.08
C ALA A 188 -27.93 2.08 -42.29
N ARG A 189 -28.90 1.33 -41.75
CA ARG A 189 -29.97 1.86 -40.90
C ARG A 189 -29.44 2.50 -39.62
N TYR A 190 -28.44 1.89 -38.97
CA TYR A 190 -27.83 2.45 -37.77
C TYR A 190 -27.04 3.72 -38.09
N ARG A 191 -26.22 3.68 -39.16
CA ARG A 191 -25.44 4.84 -39.63
C ARG A 191 -26.30 6.04 -39.99
N ALA A 192 -27.44 5.81 -40.64
CA ALA A 192 -28.42 6.85 -41.00
C ALA A 192 -28.99 7.64 -39.81
N THR A 193 -28.76 7.22 -38.57
CA THR A 193 -29.13 8.00 -37.37
C THR A 193 -28.16 9.16 -37.13
N PHE A 194 -26.87 8.93 -37.40
CA PHE A 194 -25.79 9.89 -37.19
C PHE A 194 -25.62 10.81 -38.40
N GLU A 195 -25.80 10.26 -39.61
CA GLU A 195 -25.67 10.99 -40.87
C GLU A 195 -26.58 12.23 -40.93
N ARG A 196 -27.79 12.21 -40.34
CA ARG A 196 -28.72 13.36 -40.34
C ARG A 196 -28.14 14.63 -39.74
N HIS A 197 -27.29 14.48 -38.75
CA HIS A 197 -26.62 15.60 -38.08
C HIS A 197 -25.12 15.65 -38.42
N GLY A 198 -24.65 14.75 -39.28
CA GLY A 198 -23.25 14.60 -39.66
C GLY A 198 -22.33 14.01 -38.58
N PHE A 199 -22.85 13.48 -37.47
CA PHE A 199 -22.02 13.03 -36.35
C PHE A 199 -21.22 11.74 -36.64
N PRO A 200 -20.07 11.54 -35.97
CA PRO A 200 -19.39 10.26 -36.01
C PRO A 200 -20.26 9.15 -35.39
N VAL A 201 -20.20 7.96 -35.97
CA VAL A 201 -20.97 6.80 -35.50
C VAL A 201 -20.48 6.37 -34.12
N LYS A 202 -21.41 6.21 -33.16
CA LYS A 202 -21.09 5.78 -31.79
C LYS A 202 -21.39 4.30 -31.57
N LYS A 203 -20.54 3.61 -30.77
CA LYS A 203 -20.70 2.19 -30.43
C LYS A 203 -21.78 1.94 -29.42
N HIS A 204 -22.04 2.83 -28.47
CA HIS A 204 -23.07 2.65 -27.45
C HIS A 204 -24.06 3.80 -27.49
N LEU A 205 -25.35 3.50 -27.37
CA LEU A 205 -26.43 4.48 -27.33
C LEU A 205 -27.27 4.23 -26.09
N ALA A 206 -27.66 5.29 -25.41
CA ALA A 206 -28.65 5.27 -24.36
C ALA A 206 -29.58 6.47 -24.50
N SER A 207 -30.81 6.30 -24.05
CA SER A 207 -31.78 7.38 -24.03
C SER A 207 -32.15 7.73 -22.60
N PHE A 208 -32.11 9.02 -22.29
CA PHE A 208 -32.52 9.61 -21.03
C PHE A 208 -33.85 10.35 -21.24
N LEU A 209 -34.72 10.26 -20.24
CA LEU A 209 -35.99 10.99 -20.22
C LEU A 209 -35.77 12.28 -19.47
N VAL A 210 -36.03 13.40 -20.12
CA VAL A 210 -35.62 14.72 -19.66
C VAL A 210 -36.85 15.63 -19.66
N THR A 211 -36.88 16.62 -18.78
CA THR A 211 -37.91 17.67 -18.77
C THR A 211 -37.66 18.67 -19.90
N GLU A 212 -38.66 19.47 -20.27
CA GLU A 212 -38.57 20.36 -21.43
C GLU A 212 -37.52 21.47 -21.27
N ASP A 213 -37.40 22.02 -20.06
CA ASP A 213 -36.39 22.98 -19.63
C ASP A 213 -34.95 22.46 -19.69
N ALA A 214 -34.76 21.14 -19.65
CA ALA A 214 -33.45 20.51 -19.61
C ALA A 214 -33.01 19.93 -20.97
N VAL A 215 -33.68 20.32 -22.06
CA VAL A 215 -33.38 19.83 -23.42
C VAL A 215 -32.04 20.38 -23.90
N VAL A 216 -31.15 19.47 -24.29
CA VAL A 216 -29.83 19.79 -24.83
C VAL A 216 -29.82 19.60 -26.35
N LYS A 217 -29.21 20.55 -27.07
CA LYS A 217 -29.08 20.51 -28.53
C LYS A 217 -28.29 19.27 -28.99
N PRO A 218 -28.73 18.57 -30.05
CA PRO A 218 -27.93 17.55 -30.70
C PRO A 218 -26.60 18.11 -31.19
N GLY A 219 -25.51 17.40 -30.89
CA GLY A 219 -24.14 17.82 -31.20
C GLY A 219 -23.38 18.38 -30.00
N THR A 220 -24.05 18.65 -28.89
CA THR A 220 -23.38 19.06 -27.65
C THR A 220 -22.60 17.89 -27.05
N GLU A 221 -21.34 18.13 -26.73
CA GLU A 221 -20.47 17.19 -26.02
C GLU A 221 -20.72 17.27 -24.51
N LEU A 222 -20.72 16.12 -23.83
CA LEU A 222 -20.97 16.04 -22.39
C LEU A 222 -19.67 15.69 -21.66
N HIS A 223 -19.26 16.58 -20.76
CA HIS A 223 -18.06 16.46 -19.94
C HIS A 223 -18.35 15.80 -18.59
N VAL A 224 -17.34 15.16 -17.97
CA VAL A 224 -17.49 14.50 -16.65
C VAL A 224 -17.98 15.46 -15.54
N CYS A 225 -17.55 16.73 -15.60
CA CYS A 225 -17.97 17.81 -14.68
C CYS A 225 -19.45 18.20 -14.81
N HIS A 226 -20.21 17.57 -15.71
CA HIS A 226 -21.67 17.56 -15.62
C HIS A 226 -22.14 17.09 -14.22
N PHE A 227 -21.36 16.22 -13.57
CA PHE A 227 -21.56 15.81 -12.18
C PHE A 227 -20.63 16.57 -11.23
N LYS A 228 -21.12 16.90 -10.03
CA LYS A 228 -20.34 17.54 -8.97
C LYS A 228 -19.89 16.54 -7.91
N VAL A 229 -18.77 16.84 -7.24
CA VAL A 229 -18.34 16.05 -6.07
C VAL A 229 -19.31 16.25 -4.90
N GLY A 230 -19.61 15.18 -4.17
CA GLY A 230 -20.61 15.15 -3.09
C GLY A 230 -22.04 14.86 -3.57
N GLN A 231 -22.30 14.92 -4.88
CA GLN A 231 -23.62 14.58 -5.42
C GLN A 231 -23.89 13.06 -5.38
N TYR A 232 -25.17 12.69 -5.39
CA TYR A 232 -25.58 11.29 -5.52
C TYR A 232 -26.07 10.95 -6.93
N ILE A 233 -25.66 9.79 -7.43
CA ILE A 233 -26.00 9.27 -8.76
C ILE A 233 -26.70 7.91 -8.68
N THR A 234 -27.33 7.54 -9.79
CA THR A 234 -27.85 6.21 -10.08
C THR A 234 -27.06 5.58 -11.21
N ALA A 235 -26.40 4.45 -10.94
CA ALA A 235 -25.71 3.67 -11.96
C ALA A 235 -26.60 2.52 -12.43
N THR A 236 -26.87 2.45 -13.74
CA THR A 236 -27.68 1.39 -14.35
C THR A 236 -26.86 0.61 -15.37
N GLY A 237 -26.83 -0.71 -15.26
CA GLY A 237 -26.06 -1.56 -16.15
C GLY A 237 -26.59 -2.99 -16.15
N HIS A 238 -26.03 -3.82 -17.03
CA HIS A 238 -26.24 -5.26 -16.91
C HIS A 238 -25.47 -5.80 -15.72
N THR A 239 -26.04 -6.77 -15.01
CA THR A 239 -25.32 -7.53 -13.98
C THR A 239 -24.40 -8.57 -14.60
N ILE A 240 -23.32 -8.92 -13.90
CA ILE A 240 -22.43 -10.05 -14.21
C ILE A 240 -23.24 -11.28 -14.58
N ASP A 241 -22.86 -11.95 -15.67
CA ASP A 241 -23.49 -13.18 -16.11
C ASP A 241 -22.90 -14.40 -15.39
N TRP A 242 -23.76 -15.13 -14.71
CA TRP A 242 -23.41 -16.36 -13.99
C TRP A 242 -23.94 -17.61 -14.70
N GLY A 243 -24.64 -17.49 -15.83
CA GLY A 243 -25.24 -18.61 -16.53
C GLY A 243 -26.33 -19.32 -15.72
N PHE A 244 -26.53 -20.62 -15.95
CA PHE A 244 -27.53 -21.41 -15.24
C PHE A 244 -27.08 -21.72 -13.80
N GLN A 245 -27.83 -21.26 -12.82
CA GLN A 245 -27.51 -21.40 -11.40
C GLN A 245 -28.57 -22.20 -10.64
N GLY A 246 -28.11 -22.99 -9.66
CA GLY A 246 -28.97 -23.74 -8.74
C GLY A 246 -29.73 -22.84 -7.75
N GLY A 247 -30.75 -23.39 -7.08
CA GLY A 247 -31.59 -22.61 -6.15
C GLY A 247 -30.84 -22.02 -4.96
N MET A 248 -29.77 -22.69 -4.50
CA MET A 248 -28.92 -22.17 -3.41
C MET A 248 -28.19 -20.89 -3.80
N HIS A 249 -27.53 -20.86 -4.96
CA HIS A 249 -26.77 -19.69 -5.41
C HIS A 249 -27.68 -18.57 -5.93
N ARG A 250 -28.75 -18.92 -6.68
CA ARG A 250 -29.66 -17.95 -7.28
C ARG A 250 -30.60 -17.27 -6.29
N TRP A 251 -31.07 -17.99 -5.28
CA TRP A 251 -32.11 -17.51 -4.36
C TRP A 251 -31.72 -17.58 -2.88
N GLY A 252 -30.50 -18.03 -2.56
CA GLY A 252 -30.05 -18.16 -1.17
C GLY A 252 -30.72 -19.30 -0.39
N PHE A 253 -31.23 -20.34 -1.07
CA PHE A 253 -31.81 -21.50 -0.37
C PHE A 253 -30.75 -22.25 0.46
N LYS A 254 -31.13 -22.69 1.66
CA LYS A 254 -30.22 -23.36 2.62
C LYS A 254 -29.73 -24.74 2.17
N GLY A 255 -30.48 -25.44 1.32
CA GLY A 255 -30.21 -26.84 0.97
C GLY A 255 -30.65 -27.80 2.08
N MET A 256 -30.18 -29.05 2.01
CA MET A 256 -30.47 -30.13 2.97
C MET A 256 -29.22 -30.45 3.80
N PRO A 257 -29.35 -31.01 5.02
CA PRO A 257 -28.21 -31.35 5.87
C PRO A 257 -27.26 -32.35 5.19
N ALA A 258 -25.97 -32.28 5.53
CA ALA A 258 -24.95 -33.16 4.94
C ALA A 258 -25.01 -34.60 5.48
N ARG A 259 -25.46 -34.79 6.72
CA ARG A 259 -25.56 -36.12 7.35
C ARG A 259 -26.95 -36.72 7.13
N GLY A 260 -27.01 -37.97 6.69
CA GLY A 260 -28.26 -38.71 6.52
C GLY A 260 -29.09 -38.33 5.28
N THR A 261 -28.56 -37.50 4.37
CA THR A 261 -29.26 -37.07 3.15
C THR A 261 -28.70 -37.77 1.92
N THR A 262 -29.57 -38.46 1.17
CA THR A 262 -29.17 -39.11 -0.08
C THR A 262 -29.50 -38.22 -1.29
N LYS A 263 -28.49 -37.86 -2.10
CA LYS A 263 -28.59 -37.14 -3.40
C LYS A 263 -29.43 -35.84 -3.40
N SER A 264 -29.65 -35.24 -2.23
CA SER A 264 -30.59 -34.10 -2.07
C SER A 264 -29.98 -32.85 -1.44
N HIS A 265 -28.68 -32.85 -1.14
CA HIS A 265 -27.94 -31.76 -0.48
C HIS A 265 -28.23 -30.36 -1.05
N ARG A 266 -28.36 -30.25 -2.38
CA ARG A 266 -28.53 -28.96 -3.09
C ARG A 266 -29.90 -28.79 -3.77
N ARG A 267 -30.86 -29.68 -3.48
CA ARG A 267 -32.22 -29.59 -4.04
C ARG A 267 -32.99 -28.44 -3.39
N ILE A 268 -33.98 -27.91 -4.11
CA ILE A 268 -34.81 -26.78 -3.64
C ILE A 268 -35.90 -27.18 -2.63
N GLY A 269 -36.11 -28.48 -2.42
CA GLY A 269 -37.20 -29.00 -1.59
C GLY A 269 -38.56 -28.92 -2.30
N ALA A 270 -39.63 -28.80 -1.51
CA ALA A 270 -41.00 -28.75 -2.02
C ALA A 270 -41.31 -27.46 -2.80
N ILE A 271 -41.94 -27.60 -3.96
CA ILE A 271 -42.21 -26.49 -4.89
C ILE A 271 -43.65 -25.96 -4.83
N GLY A 272 -44.60 -26.76 -4.33
CA GLY A 272 -46.01 -26.41 -4.23
C GLY A 272 -46.72 -27.24 -3.17
N SER A 273 -47.99 -26.91 -2.93
CA SER A 273 -48.89 -27.66 -2.05
C SER A 273 -49.90 -28.46 -2.89
N LYS A 274 -50.41 -29.56 -2.32
CA LYS A 274 -51.36 -30.48 -2.98
C LYS A 274 -52.66 -29.79 -3.40
N GLY A 275 -53.14 -28.81 -2.63
CA GLY A 275 -54.44 -28.14 -2.88
C GLY A 275 -54.48 -27.29 -4.16
N ASP A 276 -53.38 -26.62 -4.53
CA ASP A 276 -53.33 -25.79 -5.74
C ASP A 276 -53.16 -26.62 -7.02
N ALA A 277 -52.70 -27.89 -6.92
CA ALA A 277 -52.39 -28.82 -8.01
C ALA A 277 -51.47 -28.28 -9.14
N ARG A 278 -50.87 -27.10 -8.97
CA ARG A 278 -49.93 -26.48 -9.90
C ARG A 278 -48.86 -25.67 -9.17
N VAL A 279 -47.76 -25.38 -9.85
CA VAL A 279 -46.77 -24.43 -9.36
C VAL A 279 -47.24 -23.01 -9.67
N ARG A 280 -47.34 -22.15 -8.65
CA ARG A 280 -47.72 -20.75 -8.84
C ARG A 280 -46.69 -20.01 -9.72
N PRO A 281 -47.11 -19.14 -10.65
CA PRO A 281 -46.21 -18.27 -11.40
C PRO A 281 -45.32 -17.45 -10.46
N GLY A 282 -44.05 -17.25 -10.86
CA GLY A 282 -43.07 -16.53 -10.03
C GLY A 282 -42.43 -17.36 -8.91
N LYS A 283 -42.76 -18.66 -8.78
CA LYS A 283 -42.05 -19.55 -7.86
C LYS A 283 -40.54 -19.55 -8.16
N ARG A 284 -39.74 -19.31 -7.11
CA ARG A 284 -38.28 -19.30 -7.17
C ARG A 284 -37.74 -20.69 -7.50
N MET A 285 -37.09 -20.83 -8.66
CA MET A 285 -36.54 -22.08 -9.21
C MET A 285 -35.12 -21.89 -9.76
N PRO A 286 -34.29 -22.94 -9.87
CA PRO A 286 -33.00 -22.86 -10.54
C PRO A 286 -33.16 -22.37 -11.99
N GLY A 287 -32.15 -21.69 -12.51
CA GLY A 287 -32.21 -21.10 -13.85
C GLY A 287 -31.13 -20.05 -14.08
N HIS A 288 -31.22 -19.36 -15.22
CA HIS A 288 -30.27 -18.31 -15.59
C HIS A 288 -30.23 -17.19 -14.55
N MET A 289 -29.03 -16.79 -14.15
CA MET A 289 -28.79 -15.70 -13.20
C MET A 289 -27.79 -14.72 -13.80
N GLY A 290 -28.09 -13.43 -13.71
CA GLY A 290 -27.23 -12.39 -14.28
C GLY A 290 -27.66 -11.94 -15.67
N TYR A 291 -26.86 -11.05 -16.26
CA TYR A 291 -27.13 -10.36 -17.54
C TYR A 291 -28.45 -9.58 -17.59
N GLU A 292 -28.97 -9.15 -16.43
CA GLU A 292 -30.19 -8.35 -16.31
C GLU A 292 -29.85 -6.88 -16.05
N TRP A 293 -30.67 -5.97 -16.56
CA TRP A 293 -30.58 -4.55 -16.22
C TRP A 293 -30.90 -4.34 -14.74
N ARG A 294 -29.96 -3.77 -13.99
CA ARG A 294 -30.14 -3.33 -12.60
C ARG A 294 -29.66 -1.91 -12.43
N SER A 295 -30.39 -1.16 -11.62
CA SER A 295 -30.06 0.20 -11.22
C SER A 295 -29.70 0.22 -9.74
N ILE A 296 -28.55 0.78 -9.40
CA ILE A 296 -28.11 1.02 -8.02
C ILE A 296 -28.17 2.54 -7.79
N PRO A 297 -29.18 3.02 -7.05
CA PRO A 297 -29.33 4.44 -6.74
C PRO A 297 -28.54 4.84 -5.48
N GLY A 298 -28.27 6.14 -5.34
CA GLY A 298 -27.74 6.72 -4.11
C GLY A 298 -26.25 6.48 -3.89
N LEU A 299 -25.49 6.27 -4.97
CA LEU A 299 -24.03 6.19 -4.96
C LEU A 299 -23.46 7.61 -4.95
N GLU A 300 -22.51 7.88 -4.07
CA GLU A 300 -21.95 9.23 -3.90
C GLU A 300 -20.71 9.44 -4.78
N VAL A 301 -20.56 10.63 -5.35
CA VAL A 301 -19.37 11.02 -6.10
C VAL A 301 -18.32 11.59 -5.13
N LEU A 302 -17.15 10.96 -5.08
CA LEU A 302 -16.10 11.31 -4.12
C LEU A 302 -14.92 12.08 -4.71
N ARG A 303 -14.62 11.85 -5.98
CA ARG A 303 -13.49 12.48 -6.68
C ARG A 303 -13.76 12.49 -8.18
N ILE A 304 -13.38 13.56 -8.85
CA ILE A 304 -13.50 13.71 -10.31
C ILE A 304 -12.16 14.20 -10.86
N ASN A 305 -11.62 13.48 -11.84
CA ASN A 305 -10.50 13.92 -12.66
C ASN A 305 -11.05 14.41 -14.02
N PRO A 306 -11.07 15.74 -14.28
CA PRO A 306 -11.53 16.31 -15.54
C PRO A 306 -10.62 15.98 -16.72
N GLU A 307 -9.28 16.01 -16.56
CA GLU A 307 -8.36 15.76 -17.68
C GLU A 307 -8.54 14.37 -18.30
N LYS A 308 -8.71 13.35 -17.45
CA LYS A 308 -8.87 11.94 -17.86
C LYS A 308 -10.33 11.54 -18.06
N GLN A 309 -11.28 12.44 -17.79
CA GLN A 309 -12.72 12.14 -17.77
C GLN A 309 -13.08 10.96 -16.86
N VAL A 310 -12.50 10.89 -15.65
CA VAL A 310 -12.74 9.77 -14.71
C VAL A 310 -13.44 10.26 -13.45
N MET A 311 -14.48 9.54 -13.03
CA MET A 311 -15.22 9.78 -11.79
C MET A 311 -15.09 8.60 -10.82
N TYR A 312 -14.87 8.90 -9.55
CA TYR A 312 -14.78 7.94 -8.46
C TYR A 312 -16.09 7.94 -7.67
N VAL A 313 -16.74 6.80 -7.66
CA VAL A 313 -18.07 6.63 -7.06
C VAL A 313 -17.97 5.69 -5.87
N ASN A 314 -18.50 6.10 -4.72
CA ASN A 314 -18.52 5.27 -3.52
C ASN A 314 -19.40 4.03 -3.72
N GLY A 315 -18.86 2.86 -3.45
CA GLY A 315 -19.56 1.59 -3.53
C GLY A 315 -19.36 0.85 -4.85
N SER A 316 -20.22 -0.13 -5.09
CA SER A 316 -20.16 -1.00 -6.26
C SER A 316 -21.22 -0.62 -7.29
N VAL A 317 -20.85 -0.80 -8.56
CA VAL A 317 -21.75 -0.63 -9.71
C VAL A 317 -22.00 -2.00 -10.36
N PRO A 318 -23.16 -2.21 -11.02
CA PRO A 318 -23.44 -3.45 -11.72
C PRO A 318 -22.45 -3.69 -12.87
N GLY A 319 -22.35 -4.94 -13.30
CA GLY A 319 -21.60 -5.32 -14.50
C GLY A 319 -20.15 -5.70 -14.26
N GLU A 320 -19.55 -6.28 -15.30
CA GLU A 320 -18.13 -6.61 -15.33
C GLU A 320 -17.29 -5.37 -15.66
N THR A 321 -15.98 -5.46 -15.41
CA THR A 321 -15.04 -4.41 -15.83
C THR A 321 -15.06 -4.27 -17.36
N GLY A 322 -15.10 -3.04 -17.84
CA GLY A 322 -15.19 -2.68 -19.26
C GLY A 322 -16.61 -2.50 -19.79
N GLU A 323 -17.63 -2.86 -19.01
CA GLU A 323 -19.02 -2.70 -19.40
C GLU A 323 -19.48 -1.23 -19.34
N MET A 324 -20.37 -0.86 -20.27
CA MET A 324 -20.96 0.47 -20.33
C MET A 324 -22.17 0.58 -19.40
N LEU A 325 -22.18 1.62 -18.59
CA LEU A 325 -23.18 1.94 -17.60
C LEU A 325 -23.87 3.25 -17.96
N LEU A 326 -25.16 3.33 -17.68
CA LEU A 326 -25.95 4.54 -17.76
C LEU A 326 -25.91 5.21 -16.41
N ILE A 327 -25.31 6.39 -16.36
CA ILE A 327 -25.19 7.22 -15.18
C ILE A 327 -26.16 8.39 -15.31
N LYS A 328 -26.89 8.66 -14.24
CA LYS A 328 -27.87 9.75 -14.14
C LYS A 328 -27.97 10.19 -12.69
N ASP A 329 -28.58 11.34 -12.44
CA ASP A 329 -28.79 11.82 -11.08
C ASP A 329 -29.64 10.84 -10.25
N CYS A 330 -29.53 10.95 -8.92
CA CYS A 330 -30.29 10.12 -8.00
C CYS A 330 -31.77 10.51 -7.97
N TYR A 331 -32.66 9.51 -8.01
CA TYR A 331 -34.11 9.72 -7.92
C TYR A 331 -34.63 9.79 -6.49
N HIS A 332 -33.84 9.39 -5.49
CA HIS A 332 -34.29 9.40 -4.10
C HIS A 332 -34.41 10.83 -3.59
N ASP A 333 -35.59 11.20 -3.07
CA ASP A 333 -35.87 12.58 -2.65
C ASP A 333 -34.87 13.14 -1.63
N LYS A 334 -34.44 12.33 -0.65
CA LYS A 334 -33.42 12.71 0.34
C LYS A 334 -32.02 12.96 -0.22
N LYS A 335 -31.76 12.47 -1.43
CA LYS A 335 -30.44 12.49 -2.10
C LYS A 335 -30.53 13.15 -3.48
N LYS A 336 -31.57 13.95 -3.72
CA LYS A 336 -31.68 14.76 -4.93
C LYS A 336 -30.60 15.83 -4.94
N VAL A 337 -30.12 16.16 -6.13
CA VAL A 337 -29.17 17.25 -6.33
C VAL A 337 -29.90 18.57 -6.09
N GLN A 338 -29.24 19.52 -5.42
CA GLN A 338 -29.79 20.85 -5.16
C GLN A 338 -29.28 21.91 -6.15
N TYR A 339 -28.00 21.91 -6.51
CA TYR A 339 -27.44 22.93 -7.40
C TYR A 339 -26.60 22.30 -8.52
N PRO A 340 -27.27 21.62 -9.49
CA PRO A 340 -26.58 21.00 -10.62
C PRO A 340 -26.13 22.04 -11.65
N HIS A 341 -25.13 21.68 -12.46
CA HIS A 341 -24.93 22.35 -13.75
C HIS A 341 -26.12 22.06 -14.65
N PHE A 342 -26.79 23.11 -15.11
CA PHE A 342 -28.06 23.00 -15.82
C PHE A 342 -28.07 23.87 -17.08
N PRO A 343 -28.53 23.35 -18.23
CA PRO A 343 -28.96 21.97 -18.50
C PRO A 343 -27.80 20.95 -18.54
N THR A 344 -26.58 21.42 -18.79
CA THR A 344 -25.33 20.66 -18.70
C THR A 344 -24.16 21.60 -18.38
N PHE A 345 -22.99 21.06 -18.04
CA PHE A 345 -21.77 21.80 -17.77
C PHE A 345 -21.23 22.52 -19.01
N SER A 346 -20.85 23.80 -18.86
CA SER A 346 -20.17 24.61 -19.86
C SER A 346 -18.75 24.96 -19.39
N TYR A 347 -17.75 24.62 -20.21
CA TYR A 347 -16.34 24.72 -19.81
C TYR A 347 -15.91 26.16 -19.50
N GLU A 348 -16.34 27.14 -20.30
CA GLU A 348 -15.92 28.54 -20.16
C GLU A 348 -16.46 29.21 -18.89
N LYS A 349 -17.70 28.89 -18.49
CA LYS A 349 -18.37 29.57 -17.38
C LYS A 349 -18.20 28.84 -16.06
N ASP A 350 -18.37 27.51 -16.07
CA ASP A 350 -18.50 26.74 -14.84
C ASP A 350 -17.13 26.31 -14.28
N PHE A 351 -16.12 26.11 -15.14
CA PHE A 351 -14.80 25.64 -14.71
C PHE A 351 -14.06 26.68 -13.86
N GLU A 352 -14.07 27.94 -14.28
CA GLU A 352 -13.47 29.05 -13.51
C GLU A 352 -14.17 29.28 -12.16
N ALA A 353 -15.49 29.07 -12.11
CA ALA A 353 -16.25 29.18 -10.87
C ALA A 353 -15.91 28.03 -9.89
N GLU A 354 -15.84 26.79 -10.37
CA GLU A 354 -15.56 25.63 -9.51
C GLU A 354 -14.10 25.56 -9.05
N THR A 355 -13.15 26.08 -9.83
CA THR A 355 -11.72 26.10 -9.42
C THR A 355 -11.44 27.06 -8.27
N LYS A 356 -12.30 28.07 -8.06
CA LYS A 356 -12.25 28.97 -6.90
C LYS A 356 -12.88 28.38 -5.63
N CYS A 357 -13.32 27.10 -5.64
CA CYS A 357 -13.99 26.47 -4.50
C CYS A 357 -13.11 26.35 -3.22
N ASN A 358 -11.79 26.56 -3.36
CA ASN A 358 -10.86 26.55 -2.24
C ASN A 358 -10.99 27.79 -1.35
N ASP A 359 -11.53 28.90 -1.87
CA ASP A 359 -11.71 30.15 -1.10
C ASP A 359 -12.91 30.08 -0.15
N ASP A 360 -13.87 29.19 -0.42
CA ASP A 360 -15.09 29.02 0.36
C ASP A 360 -14.96 27.89 1.40
N ASP A 361 -14.81 28.22 2.69
CA ASP A 361 -14.68 27.26 3.80
C ASP A 361 -15.88 26.32 4.01
N ASP A 362 -17.01 26.52 3.30
CA ASP A 362 -18.21 25.66 3.36
C ASP A 362 -18.39 24.74 2.13
N SER A 363 -17.55 24.85 1.11
CA SER A 363 -17.67 24.04 -0.11
C SER A 363 -17.54 22.51 0.16
N PRO A 364 -18.34 21.62 -0.44
CA PRO A 364 -18.23 20.18 -0.15
C PRO A 364 -16.97 19.51 -0.76
N PHE A 365 -16.23 20.23 -1.62
CA PHE A 365 -15.11 19.72 -2.39
C PHE A 365 -13.98 20.75 -2.54
N ILE A 366 -12.77 20.25 -2.78
CA ILE A 366 -11.54 21.03 -2.96
C ILE A 366 -10.97 20.70 -4.33
N TYR A 367 -10.40 21.70 -4.98
CA TYR A 367 -9.68 21.55 -6.24
C TYR A 367 -8.17 21.58 -6.02
N GLU A 368 -7.47 20.50 -6.34
CA GLU A 368 -6.02 20.36 -6.12
C GLU A 368 -5.44 19.43 -7.21
N ASP A 369 -4.23 19.71 -7.69
CA ASP A 369 -3.53 18.91 -8.72
C ASP A 369 -4.36 18.60 -9.99
N GLY A 370 -5.22 19.55 -10.42
CA GLY A 370 -6.06 19.36 -11.61
C GLY A 370 -7.28 18.46 -11.37
N GLU A 371 -7.63 18.13 -10.12
CA GLU A 371 -8.72 17.25 -9.78
C GLU A 371 -9.60 17.79 -8.65
N PHE A 372 -10.87 17.36 -8.64
CA PHE A 372 -11.82 17.67 -7.58
C PHE A 372 -11.90 16.53 -6.56
N PHE A 373 -11.73 16.84 -5.28
CA PHE A 373 -11.78 15.89 -4.17
C PHE A 373 -12.88 16.26 -3.17
N ALA A 374 -13.60 15.26 -2.64
CA ALA A 374 -14.46 15.51 -1.50
C ALA A 374 -13.59 15.87 -0.29
N ARG A 375 -13.99 16.89 0.48
CA ARG A 375 -13.18 17.42 1.59
C ARG A 375 -12.74 16.38 2.60
N ARG A 376 -13.63 15.42 2.87
CA ARG A 376 -13.39 14.32 3.80
C ARG A 376 -12.40 13.27 3.30
N LEU A 377 -11.92 13.33 2.05
CA LEU A 377 -10.90 12.42 1.56
C LEU A 377 -9.51 12.86 2.03
N PHE A 378 -8.72 11.88 2.43
CA PHE A 378 -7.30 12.05 2.72
C PHE A 378 -6.54 12.33 1.42
N ARG A 379 -5.68 13.35 1.48
CA ARG A 379 -4.82 13.78 0.37
C ARG A 379 -3.37 13.69 0.85
N SER A 380 -2.45 13.33 -0.05
CA SER A 380 -1.02 13.40 0.28
C SER A 380 -0.63 14.87 0.34
N LEU A 381 -0.48 15.42 1.55
CA LEU A 381 0.13 16.73 1.68
C LEU A 381 1.55 16.68 1.11
N ALA A 382 1.78 17.40 0.01
CA ALA A 382 3.11 17.87 -0.32
C ALA A 382 3.46 18.91 0.75
N PHE A 383 4.30 18.53 1.72
CA PHE A 383 4.80 19.44 2.74
C PHE A 383 5.71 20.48 2.09
N THR A 384 5.16 21.61 1.64
CA THR A 384 5.93 22.74 1.11
C THR A 384 6.24 23.79 2.17
N ASP A 385 5.55 23.79 3.32
CA ASP A 385 5.74 24.81 4.36
C ASP A 385 6.32 24.27 5.68
N VAL A 386 7.46 24.86 6.08
CA VAL A 386 8.24 24.54 7.28
C VAL A 386 7.51 24.97 8.58
N LYS A 387 6.47 25.80 8.48
CA LYS A 387 5.72 26.32 9.64
C LYS A 387 4.75 25.31 10.25
N ASP A 388 4.24 24.34 9.49
CA ASP A 388 3.35 23.28 10.00
C ASP A 388 4.10 22.15 10.75
N LEU A 389 5.43 22.12 10.64
CA LEU A 389 6.30 21.15 11.31
C LEU A 389 6.46 21.38 12.82
N CYS A 390 6.09 22.55 13.35
CA CYS A 390 6.30 22.88 14.77
C CYS A 390 5.19 22.34 15.69
N GLY A 391 3.95 22.18 15.21
CA GLY A 391 2.80 21.77 16.03
C GLY A 391 2.60 20.25 16.17
N LEU A 392 3.17 19.45 15.26
CA LEU A 392 2.97 17.99 15.19
C LEU A 392 4.11 17.16 15.83
N ARG A 393 5.09 17.83 16.46
CA ARG A 393 6.19 17.16 17.14
C ARG A 393 5.67 16.58 18.46
N ILE A 394 5.88 15.27 18.65
CA ILE A 394 5.92 14.50 19.92
C ILE A 394 4.79 13.45 20.12
N TYR A 395 3.53 13.68 19.75
CA TYR A 395 2.45 12.78 20.22
C TYR A 395 2.09 11.58 19.31
N ILE A 396 2.05 11.75 17.99
CA ILE A 396 1.57 10.69 17.09
C ILE A 396 2.58 9.53 16.97
N PHE A 397 3.87 9.84 16.88
CA PHE A 397 4.89 8.79 16.71
C PHE A 397 5.26 8.05 18.01
N HIS A 398 5.22 8.73 19.16
CA HIS A 398 5.53 8.10 20.45
C HIS A 398 4.42 7.14 20.91
N PHE A 399 3.16 7.39 20.51
CA PHE A 399 2.02 6.52 20.80
C PHE A 399 2.01 5.26 19.93
N LEU A 400 2.31 5.41 18.63
CA LEU A 400 2.40 4.30 17.67
C LEU A 400 3.48 3.28 18.04
N LEU A 401 4.61 3.75 18.57
CA LEU A 401 5.72 2.87 18.92
C LEU A 401 5.54 2.16 20.27
N LYS A 402 4.95 2.81 21.28
CA LYS A 402 4.70 2.16 22.59
C LYS A 402 3.71 0.99 22.51
N VAL A 403 2.76 1.02 21.56
CA VAL A 403 1.76 -0.04 21.37
C VAL A 403 2.39 -1.29 20.74
N CYS A 404 3.30 -1.15 19.77
CA CYS A 404 4.01 -2.30 19.18
C CYS A 404 4.91 -3.07 20.16
N ILE A 405 5.32 -2.44 21.26
CA ILE A 405 6.34 -3.00 22.17
C ILE A 405 5.73 -3.89 23.26
N LYS A 406 4.45 -3.69 23.61
CA LYS A 406 3.80 -4.38 24.74
C LYS A 406 3.00 -5.63 24.35
N SER A 407 2.63 -5.80 23.09
CA SER A 407 1.87 -6.96 22.63
C SER A 407 2.68 -7.70 21.56
N GLY A 408 3.18 -8.89 21.89
CA GLY A 408 3.83 -9.82 20.95
C GLY A 408 2.89 -10.39 19.88
N ASP A 409 1.73 -9.78 19.67
CA ASP A 409 0.75 -10.12 18.66
C ASP A 409 0.71 -9.04 17.57
N SER A 410 0.53 -9.49 16.33
CA SER A 410 0.43 -8.64 15.15
C SER A 410 -0.86 -7.81 15.19
N ILE A 411 -0.77 -6.58 15.69
CA ILE A 411 -1.88 -5.63 15.80
C ILE A 411 -1.72 -4.46 14.82
N LEU A 412 -2.81 -4.20 14.08
CA LEU A 412 -3.03 -3.11 13.14
C LEU A 412 -3.01 -1.75 13.85
N ILE A 413 -2.38 -0.76 13.21
CA ILE A 413 -2.43 0.64 13.65
C ILE A 413 -3.55 1.37 12.91
N SER A 414 -4.45 1.97 13.69
CA SER A 414 -5.44 2.98 13.32
C SER A 414 -5.01 4.31 13.95
N LEU A 415 -5.09 5.42 13.21
CA LEU A 415 -4.86 6.78 13.70
C LEU A 415 -6.20 7.52 13.71
N ASN A 416 -6.66 7.91 14.90
CA ASN A 416 -7.77 8.84 15.07
C ASN A 416 -7.26 10.14 15.71
N HIS A 417 -7.90 11.23 15.28
CA HIS A 417 -7.81 12.60 15.78
C HIS A 417 -8.28 12.72 17.25
N VAL A 418 -7.63 13.56 18.05
CA VAL A 418 -8.21 14.09 19.31
C VAL A 418 -8.34 15.60 19.15
N VAL A 419 -9.59 16.06 19.09
CA VAL A 419 -10.01 17.45 19.23
C VAL A 419 -10.08 17.78 20.73
N LYS A 420 -9.64 18.99 21.09
CA LYS A 420 -9.68 19.57 22.45
C LYS A 420 -11.09 19.45 23.07
N GLY A 421 -11.16 19.08 24.35
CA GLY A 421 -12.37 19.21 25.18
C GLY A 421 -12.35 18.35 26.44
N ASP A 422 -12.04 19.00 27.56
CA ASP A 422 -12.28 18.72 28.98
C ASP A 422 -12.38 17.28 29.56
N VAL A 423 -11.59 17.12 30.62
CA VAL A 423 -11.54 15.99 31.54
C VAL A 423 -12.77 15.99 32.44
N ALA A 424 -13.57 14.92 32.39
CA ALA A 424 -14.40 14.48 33.51
C ALA A 424 -14.52 12.95 33.50
N CYS A 425 -13.78 12.29 34.40
CA CYS A 425 -13.96 10.88 34.72
C CYS A 425 -15.24 10.72 35.56
N GLN A 426 -16.26 10.05 35.03
CA GLN A 426 -17.29 9.42 35.85
C GLN A 426 -17.36 7.92 35.54
N VAL A 427 -16.96 7.14 36.55
CA VAL A 427 -17.19 5.71 36.66
C VAL A 427 -18.67 5.54 37.02
N SER A 428 -19.44 4.81 36.22
CA SER A 428 -20.73 4.26 36.65
C SER A 428 -20.87 2.80 36.21
N HIS A 429 -21.28 2.00 37.19
CA HIS A 429 -21.45 0.57 37.16
C HIS A 429 -22.69 0.14 36.34
N VAL A 430 -22.52 -1.01 35.68
CA VAL A 430 -23.46 -2.04 35.21
C VAL A 430 -24.94 -1.89 35.60
N GLY A 431 -25.82 -2.03 34.60
CA GLY A 431 -27.22 -2.40 34.75
C GLY A 431 -27.75 -3.04 33.46
N ASP A 432 -28.14 -4.31 33.55
CA ASP A 432 -28.48 -5.25 32.49
C ASP A 432 -29.56 -4.79 31.50
N HIS A 433 -29.40 -5.14 30.22
CA HIS A 433 -30.44 -5.79 29.40
C HIS A 433 -29.83 -6.34 28.09
N HIS A 434 -29.92 -7.67 27.90
CA HIS A 434 -29.56 -8.36 26.65
C HIS A 434 -30.40 -7.86 25.45
N PRO A 435 -29.79 -7.81 24.25
CA PRO A 435 -30.20 -8.80 23.26
C PRO A 435 -29.05 -9.39 22.41
N ARG A 436 -29.10 -10.73 22.31
CA ARG A 436 -28.91 -11.53 21.09
C ARG A 436 -27.63 -11.30 20.29
N SER A 437 -26.72 -12.25 20.50
CA SER A 437 -25.57 -12.63 19.68
C SER A 437 -25.79 -12.46 18.16
N PHE A 438 -25.15 -11.46 17.58
CA PHE A 438 -24.74 -11.50 16.19
C PHE A 438 -23.24 -11.78 16.15
N THR A 439 -22.91 -12.97 15.66
CA THR A 439 -21.55 -13.43 15.42
C THR A 439 -20.89 -12.51 14.38
N CYS A 440 -19.98 -11.67 14.88
CA CYS A 440 -19.12 -10.80 14.10
C CYS A 440 -18.18 -11.65 13.24
N PHE A 441 -18.48 -11.79 11.94
CA PHE A 441 -17.49 -12.27 10.97
C PHE A 441 -16.62 -11.09 10.53
N THR A 442 -15.62 -10.76 11.33
CA THR A 442 -14.48 -9.94 10.91
C THR A 442 -13.71 -10.67 9.79
N ARG A 443 -14.01 -10.37 8.53
CA ARG A 443 -13.12 -10.76 7.42
C ARG A 443 -12.02 -9.72 7.24
N ARG A 444 -10.82 -10.14 7.66
CA ARG A 444 -9.52 -9.46 7.60
C ARG A 444 -9.29 -8.68 6.30
N LEU A 445 -8.92 -7.42 6.45
CA LEU A 445 -8.27 -6.58 5.44
C LEU A 445 -7.01 -7.29 4.92
N LEU A 446 -6.82 -7.33 3.60
CA LEU A 446 -5.47 -7.49 3.03
C LEU A 446 -4.79 -6.13 3.12
N ALA A 447 -4.26 -5.84 4.30
CA ALA A 447 -3.31 -4.77 4.52
C ALA A 447 -2.10 -4.98 3.58
N VAL A 448 -1.58 -3.89 3.02
CA VAL A 448 -0.16 -3.87 2.66
C VAL A 448 0.57 -3.97 4.00
N SER A 449 0.86 -5.22 4.38
CA SER A 449 1.66 -5.49 5.56
C SER A 449 2.88 -4.60 5.48
N ALA A 450 3.22 -3.91 6.56
CA ALA A 450 4.39 -3.04 6.59
C ALA A 450 5.68 -3.84 6.24
N ALA A 451 5.62 -5.17 6.31
CA ALA A 451 6.59 -6.12 5.74
C ALA A 451 6.74 -6.09 4.20
N ARG A 452 5.91 -5.35 3.46
CA ARG A 452 5.93 -5.24 1.98
C ARG A 452 6.31 -3.84 1.49
N LEU A 453 6.75 -2.94 2.37
CA LEU A 453 7.24 -1.62 1.98
C LEU A 453 8.58 -1.70 1.24
N PRO A 454 8.82 -0.87 0.22
CA PRO A 454 10.12 -0.74 -0.44
C PRO A 454 11.24 -0.38 0.55
N HIS A 455 12.46 -0.88 0.29
CA HIS A 455 13.63 -0.69 1.18
C HIS A 455 13.93 0.79 1.44
N VAL A 456 13.82 1.64 0.41
CA VAL A 456 14.11 3.08 0.50
C VAL A 456 13.21 3.78 1.53
N LEU A 457 11.92 3.44 1.53
CA LEU A 457 10.96 4.01 2.49
C LEU A 457 11.20 3.50 3.91
N LEU A 458 11.52 2.21 4.06
CA LEU A 458 11.84 1.64 5.37
C LEU A 458 13.10 2.27 5.97
N LEU A 459 14.15 2.51 5.17
CA LEU A 459 15.36 3.19 5.62
C LEU A 459 15.06 4.63 6.07
N ALA A 460 14.28 5.37 5.30
CA ALA A 460 13.88 6.74 5.67
C ALA A 460 13.09 6.78 6.98
N VAL A 461 12.23 5.80 7.25
CA VAL A 461 11.47 5.71 8.51
C VAL A 461 12.36 5.30 9.68
N PHE A 462 13.17 4.25 9.49
CA PHE A 462 14.06 3.72 10.53
C PHE A 462 15.12 4.73 10.96
N GLU A 463 15.48 5.67 10.09
CA GLU A 463 16.43 6.73 10.39
C GLU A 463 16.00 7.64 11.57
N TYR A 464 14.69 7.74 11.85
CA TYR A 464 14.16 8.55 12.94
C TYR A 464 13.90 7.76 14.24
N LEU A 465 14.24 6.47 14.28
CA LEU A 465 14.00 5.60 15.44
C LEU A 465 15.25 5.46 16.31
N ASN A 466 15.04 5.23 17.61
CA ASN A 466 16.11 4.96 18.57
C ASN A 466 16.57 3.49 18.51
N LEU A 467 17.71 3.16 19.12
CA LEU A 467 18.24 1.79 19.14
C LEU A 467 17.26 0.75 19.72
N LYS A 468 16.56 1.10 20.80
CA LYS A 468 15.56 0.22 21.44
C LYS A 468 14.43 -0.12 20.47
N ASP A 469 13.96 0.90 19.78
CA ASP A 469 12.86 0.84 18.83
C ASP A 469 13.23 0.02 17.60
N LEU A 470 14.44 0.25 17.06
CA LEU A 470 15.00 -0.56 15.98
C LEU A 470 15.16 -2.03 16.36
N SER A 471 15.56 -2.33 17.60
CA SER A 471 15.66 -3.70 18.09
C SER A 471 14.33 -4.45 18.04
N GLN A 472 13.22 -3.73 18.27
CA GLN A 472 11.89 -4.30 18.20
C GLN A 472 11.44 -4.42 16.75
N CYS A 473 11.70 -3.42 15.91
CA CYS A 473 11.44 -3.50 14.46
C CYS A 473 12.12 -4.72 13.82
N MET A 474 13.37 -5.02 14.19
CA MET A 474 14.09 -6.20 13.72
C MET A 474 13.33 -7.51 14.03
N ARG A 475 12.59 -7.58 15.14
CA ARG A 475 11.86 -8.80 15.55
C ARG A 475 10.49 -8.95 14.89
N VAL A 476 9.98 -7.93 14.19
CA VAL A 476 8.63 -7.93 13.62
C VAL A 476 8.51 -8.85 12.40
N CYS A 477 9.42 -8.75 11.43
CA CYS A 477 9.39 -9.59 10.23
C CYS A 477 10.76 -9.72 9.56
N LYS A 478 10.92 -10.79 8.76
CA LYS A 478 12.17 -11.06 8.04
C LYS A 478 12.57 -9.92 7.10
N HIS A 479 11.61 -9.27 6.46
CA HIS A 479 11.89 -8.14 5.54
C HIS A 479 12.55 -6.96 6.25
N TRP A 480 12.00 -6.56 7.40
CA TRP A 480 12.56 -5.46 8.21
C TRP A 480 13.92 -5.83 8.80
N TRP A 481 14.05 -7.07 9.26
CA TRP A 481 15.33 -7.62 9.67
C TRP A 481 16.37 -7.50 8.54
N THR A 482 16.05 -7.93 7.33
CA THR A 482 16.96 -7.85 6.17
C THR A 482 17.37 -6.42 5.86
N VAL A 483 16.44 -5.45 5.90
CA VAL A 483 16.76 -4.02 5.68
C VAL A 483 17.70 -3.46 6.74
N LEU A 484 17.48 -3.80 8.02
CA LEU A 484 18.31 -3.34 9.14
C LEU A 484 19.60 -4.17 9.30
N GLN A 485 19.72 -5.30 8.61
CA GLN A 485 20.90 -6.14 8.65
C GLN A 485 22.08 -5.50 7.91
N TYR A 486 21.83 -4.69 6.88
CA TYR A 486 22.86 -3.94 6.15
C TYR A 486 23.64 -3.02 7.11
N PRO A 487 24.94 -3.29 7.34
CA PRO A 487 25.70 -2.66 8.41
C PRO A 487 26.08 -1.19 8.12
N ASP A 488 26.15 -0.80 6.85
CA ASP A 488 26.49 0.56 6.39
C ASP A 488 25.28 1.37 5.88
N SER A 489 24.09 1.09 6.42
CA SER A 489 22.89 1.87 6.07
C SER A 489 22.94 3.29 6.64
N SER A 490 22.19 4.22 6.02
CA SER A 490 22.05 5.61 6.51
C SER A 490 21.55 5.68 7.95
N VAL A 491 20.71 4.74 8.35
CA VAL A 491 20.16 4.57 9.71
C VAL A 491 21.29 4.42 10.73
N TRP A 492 22.19 3.45 10.52
CA TRP A 492 23.30 3.19 11.45
C TRP A 492 24.31 4.33 11.46
N LYS A 493 24.58 4.95 10.30
CA LYS A 493 25.47 6.10 10.19
C LYS A 493 24.97 7.30 10.99
N ARG A 494 23.68 7.62 10.92
CA ARG A 494 23.06 8.70 11.71
C ARG A 494 23.11 8.39 13.20
N LEU A 495 22.71 7.19 13.61
CA LEU A 495 22.72 6.80 15.03
C LEU A 495 24.14 6.79 15.61
N ALA A 496 25.14 6.34 14.85
CA ALA A 496 26.54 6.38 15.28
C ALA A 496 26.99 7.81 15.60
N ARG A 497 26.65 8.78 14.74
CA ARG A 497 26.96 10.20 14.96
C ARG A 497 26.20 10.85 16.12
N ILE A 498 25.06 10.29 16.52
CA ILE A 498 24.28 10.81 17.65
C ILE A 498 24.76 10.22 18.98
N ILE A 499 25.16 8.95 18.98
CA ILE A 499 25.40 8.18 20.21
C ILE A 499 26.89 8.10 20.56
N ILE A 500 27.75 7.94 19.55
CA ILE A 500 29.20 7.78 19.76
C ILE A 500 29.83 9.18 19.78
N PRO A 501 30.71 9.49 20.75
CA PRO A 501 31.43 10.75 20.78
C PRO A 501 32.25 11.00 19.50
N ASP A 502 32.25 12.23 19.00
CA ASP A 502 32.94 12.59 17.75
C ASP A 502 34.45 12.32 17.83
N GLU A 503 35.06 12.47 19.01
CA GLU A 503 36.48 12.14 19.23
C GLU A 503 36.79 10.67 18.91
N ALA A 504 35.91 9.74 19.29
CA ALA A 504 36.10 8.32 19.02
C ALA A 504 35.88 7.96 17.55
N LEU A 505 34.97 8.67 16.86
CA LEU A 505 34.71 8.47 15.43
C LEU A 505 35.83 9.01 14.52
N ASN A 506 36.53 10.04 14.99
CA ASN A 506 37.62 10.69 14.27
C ASN A 506 38.99 10.04 14.54
N ASP A 507 39.10 9.20 15.58
CA ASP A 507 40.32 8.45 15.87
C ASP A 507 40.51 7.30 14.85
N PRO A 508 41.56 7.34 14.00
CA PRO A 508 41.78 6.34 12.97
C PRO A 508 42.26 4.99 13.54
N CYS A 509 42.82 4.98 14.75
CA CYS A 509 43.41 3.80 15.37
C CYS A 509 42.39 3.05 16.23
N LEU A 510 41.59 3.76 17.03
CA LEU A 510 40.73 3.14 18.04
C LEU A 510 39.70 2.15 17.47
N LEU A 511 39.02 2.53 16.38
CA LEU A 511 37.91 1.73 15.80
C LEU A 511 38.30 1.03 14.48
N SER A 512 39.60 0.82 14.24
CA SER A 512 40.14 0.29 12.98
C SER A 512 39.60 -1.10 12.60
N GLU A 513 39.42 -1.98 13.59
CA GLU A 513 38.91 -3.35 13.42
C GLU A 513 37.38 -3.41 13.26
N THR A 514 36.68 -2.28 13.43
CA THR A 514 35.22 -2.18 13.28
C THR A 514 34.85 -1.36 12.04
N PRO A 515 34.76 -1.98 10.84
CA PRO A 515 34.62 -1.23 9.59
C PRO A 515 33.26 -0.54 9.48
N SER A 516 32.19 -1.16 9.97
CA SER A 516 30.83 -0.66 9.78
C SER A 516 30.33 0.24 10.91
N PHE A 517 29.42 1.17 10.61
CA PHE A 517 28.81 2.03 11.63
C PHE A 517 27.98 1.24 12.66
N LYS A 518 27.38 0.13 12.23
CA LYS A 518 26.65 -0.78 13.11
C LYS A 518 27.59 -1.46 14.11
N ASP A 519 28.77 -1.89 13.67
CA ASP A 519 29.75 -2.53 14.55
C ASP A 519 30.39 -1.51 15.51
N LYS A 520 30.67 -0.28 15.04
CA LYS A 520 31.12 0.83 15.91
C LYS A 520 30.11 1.14 17.02
N LEU A 521 28.81 1.18 16.68
CA LEU A 521 27.72 1.34 17.67
C LEU A 521 27.67 0.17 18.66
N ARG A 522 27.85 -1.06 18.17
CA ARG A 522 27.92 -2.26 19.02
C ARG A 522 29.12 -2.16 19.97
N ALA A 523 30.28 -1.77 19.46
CA ALA A 523 31.49 -1.58 20.26
C ALA A 523 31.25 -0.60 21.41
N PHE A 524 30.61 0.54 21.13
CA PHE A 524 30.31 1.55 22.15
C PHE A 524 29.33 1.05 23.23
N CYS A 525 28.37 0.20 22.86
CA CYS A 525 27.43 -0.40 23.81
C CYS A 525 28.13 -1.36 24.80
N TYR A 526 29.22 -2.01 24.37
CA TYR A 526 30.02 -2.92 25.20
C TYR A 526 31.27 -2.26 25.82
N ALA A 527 31.48 -0.95 25.60
CA ALA A 527 32.60 -0.19 26.15
C ALA A 527 32.53 -0.05 27.69
N TRP A 528 33.50 0.63 28.29
CA TRP A 528 33.60 0.87 29.73
C TRP A 528 32.39 1.58 30.33
N ASN A 529 32.03 1.21 31.56
CA ASN A 529 30.91 1.81 32.28
C ASN A 529 31.41 2.84 33.31
N ALA A 530 31.17 4.12 33.04
CA ALA A 530 31.53 5.20 33.97
C ALA A 530 30.82 5.08 35.34
N ASN A 531 29.64 4.45 35.40
CA ASN A 531 28.89 4.28 36.64
C ASN A 531 29.35 3.06 37.46
N ASP A 532 30.14 2.17 36.86
CA ASP A 532 30.62 0.92 37.49
C ASP A 532 32.15 0.88 37.45
N SER A 533 32.73 1.90 38.09
CA SER A 533 34.14 2.22 38.10
C SER A 533 34.57 2.66 39.51
N SER A 534 35.83 2.40 39.88
CA SER A 534 36.43 3.04 41.06
C SER A 534 36.42 4.56 40.93
N LYS A 535 36.38 5.27 42.07
CA LYS A 535 36.38 6.74 42.16
C LYS A 535 37.64 7.37 41.56
N ASN A 536 38.75 6.64 41.50
CA ASN A 536 40.02 7.13 40.98
C ASN A 536 40.15 6.96 39.46
N ASN A 537 39.21 6.27 38.83
CA ASN A 537 39.18 6.06 37.39
C ASN A 537 38.20 7.06 36.76
N TYR A 538 38.61 7.75 35.71
CA TYR A 538 37.73 8.57 34.88
C TYR A 538 37.68 8.03 33.45
N LEU A 539 36.49 8.03 32.85
CA LEU A 539 36.32 7.66 31.45
C LEU A 539 36.61 8.90 30.58
N ARG A 540 37.49 8.77 29.58
CA ARG A 540 37.77 9.85 28.63
C ARG A 540 36.51 10.19 27.81
N SER A 541 36.52 11.38 27.21
CA SER A 541 35.47 11.90 26.32
C SER A 541 35.18 10.99 25.13
N ASN A 542 36.15 10.20 24.66
CA ASN A 542 35.93 9.17 23.63
C ASN A 542 35.00 8.02 24.09
N GLY A 543 34.84 7.80 25.41
CA GLY A 543 33.99 6.77 25.99
C GLY A 543 34.50 5.33 25.89
N PHE A 544 35.70 5.10 25.33
CA PHE A 544 36.33 3.78 25.18
C PHE A 544 37.59 3.61 26.04
N THR A 545 38.18 4.71 26.51
CA THR A 545 39.44 4.72 27.24
C THR A 545 39.20 5.15 28.69
N VAL A 546 39.57 4.30 29.63
CA VAL A 546 39.61 4.67 31.05
C VAL A 546 41.00 5.20 31.39
N HIS A 547 41.06 6.28 32.15
CA HIS A 547 42.30 6.81 32.72
C HIS A 547 42.25 6.68 34.24
N ARG A 548 43.34 6.23 34.84
CA ARG A 548 43.49 6.14 36.29
C ARG A 548 44.27 7.33 36.84
N ASN A 549 43.66 8.07 37.77
CA ASN A 549 44.33 9.17 38.48
C ASN A 549 45.50 8.66 39.35
N PRO A 550 46.57 9.45 39.51
CA PRO A 550 47.72 9.07 40.32
C PRO A 550 47.38 9.08 41.82
N VAL A 551 46.99 7.93 42.34
CA VAL A 551 46.67 7.72 43.76
C VAL A 551 47.55 6.59 44.33
N ALA A 552 48.26 6.90 45.41
CA ALA A 552 49.11 5.94 46.11
C ALA A 552 48.28 4.90 46.88
N GLN A 553 48.87 3.72 47.11
CA GLN A 553 48.30 2.63 47.93
C GLN A 553 46.84 2.28 47.59
N SER A 554 46.49 2.28 46.30
CA SER A 554 45.18 1.85 45.85
C SER A 554 45.28 1.04 44.57
N THR A 555 44.44 0.00 44.47
CA THR A 555 44.14 -0.67 43.23
C THR A 555 42.74 -0.25 42.79
N ASP A 556 42.61 0.17 41.55
CA ASP A 556 41.37 0.64 40.99
C ASP A 556 40.99 -0.16 39.75
N SER A 557 39.71 -0.50 39.66
CA SER A 557 39.14 -1.32 38.60
C SER A 557 37.91 -0.65 37.98
N ILE A 558 37.60 -1.05 36.75
CA ILE A 558 36.40 -0.66 36.01
C ILE A 558 35.84 -1.87 35.28
N ARG A 559 34.51 -1.92 35.12
CA ARG A 559 33.79 -2.93 34.35
C ARG A 559 33.15 -2.36 33.08
N GLY A 560 32.91 -3.23 32.10
CA GLY A 560 32.14 -2.90 30.89
C GLY A 560 30.66 -2.63 31.17
N LYS A 561 30.00 -1.91 30.25
CA LYS A 561 28.55 -1.58 30.29
C LYS A 561 27.66 -2.81 30.24
N ILE A 562 28.02 -3.79 29.42
CA ILE A 562 27.21 -4.98 29.14
C ILE A 562 28.04 -6.23 29.45
N GLY A 563 27.52 -7.06 30.36
CA GLY A 563 28.06 -8.40 30.63
C GLY A 563 27.43 -9.45 29.73
N VAL A 564 28.14 -10.55 29.54
CA VAL A 564 27.79 -11.66 28.66
C VAL A 564 27.58 -12.94 29.45
N ASN A 565 26.74 -13.83 28.93
CA ASN A 565 26.46 -15.15 29.53
C ASN A 565 26.13 -16.23 28.49
N SER A 566 26.22 -15.92 27.19
CA SER A 566 25.89 -16.83 26.10
C SER A 566 26.60 -16.39 24.82
N GLY A 567 27.08 -17.33 24.00
CA GLY A 567 27.79 -17.05 22.76
C GLY A 567 29.28 -16.73 22.96
N ILE A 568 29.96 -16.42 21.86
CA ILE A 568 31.39 -16.11 21.83
C ILE A 568 31.57 -14.61 21.66
N HIS A 569 32.40 -14.01 22.50
CA HIS A 569 32.59 -12.57 22.57
C HIS A 569 34.08 -12.21 22.58
N ALA A 570 34.48 -11.27 21.72
CA ALA A 570 35.85 -10.77 21.66
C ALA A 570 35.95 -9.27 22.01
N TRP A 571 36.86 -8.93 22.93
CA TRP A 571 37.24 -7.56 23.27
C TRP A 571 38.72 -7.34 23.01
N GLU A 572 39.06 -6.24 22.36
CA GLU A 572 40.43 -5.79 22.17
C GLU A 572 40.79 -4.78 23.25
N PHE A 573 41.92 -5.00 23.92
CA PHE A 573 42.49 -4.15 24.94
C PHE A 573 43.79 -3.52 24.43
N MET A 574 43.93 -2.22 24.66
CA MET A 574 45.17 -1.47 24.47
C MET A 574 45.51 -0.76 25.77
N TRP A 575 46.69 -1.05 26.31
CA TRP A 575 47.18 -0.45 27.55
C TRP A 575 48.30 0.53 27.21
N GLU A 576 48.04 1.79 27.52
CA GLU A 576 48.97 2.90 27.34
C GLU A 576 49.41 3.41 28.73
N GLY A 577 50.70 3.71 28.83
CA GLY A 577 51.34 4.01 30.11
C GLY A 577 51.96 2.78 30.82
N PRO A 578 52.76 3.01 31.85
CA PRO A 578 53.50 1.96 32.56
C PRO A 578 52.58 1.03 33.37
N LEU A 579 52.84 -0.27 33.33
CA LEU A 579 52.01 -1.29 33.98
C LEU A 579 52.07 -1.25 35.53
N GLY A 580 53.17 -0.75 36.11
CA GLY A 580 53.41 -0.78 37.55
C GLY A 580 53.63 -2.20 38.08
N THR A 581 53.22 -2.46 39.33
CA THR A 581 53.30 -3.79 39.95
C THR A 581 52.11 -4.69 39.65
N VAL A 582 50.97 -4.10 39.26
CA VAL A 582 49.71 -4.80 38.99
C VAL A 582 49.01 -4.13 37.80
N ALA A 583 48.89 -4.88 36.70
CA ALA A 583 48.09 -4.49 35.55
C ALA A 583 47.37 -5.73 35.03
N CYS A 584 46.10 -5.89 35.40
CA CYS A 584 45.33 -7.06 35.03
C CYS A 584 44.18 -6.71 34.09
N ILE A 585 43.97 -7.59 33.11
CA ILE A 585 42.79 -7.61 32.25
C ILE A 585 42.07 -8.95 32.44
N GLY A 586 40.75 -8.96 32.35
CA GLY A 586 40.00 -10.21 32.44
C GLY A 586 38.50 -10.02 32.60
N LEU A 587 37.90 -10.89 33.41
CA LEU A 587 36.47 -10.94 33.66
C LEU A 587 36.15 -10.74 35.13
N ALA A 588 35.01 -10.13 35.40
CA ALA A 588 34.45 -9.99 36.73
C ALA A 588 32.94 -10.18 36.72
N THR A 589 32.38 -10.73 37.79
CA THR A 589 30.94 -10.64 38.04
C THR A 589 30.59 -9.25 38.56
N LYS A 590 29.29 -8.96 38.65
CA LYS A 590 28.80 -7.69 39.22
C LYS A 590 29.18 -7.51 40.70
N HIS A 591 29.49 -8.61 41.40
CA HIS A 591 29.78 -8.59 42.84
C HIS A 591 31.26 -8.39 43.17
N ALA A 592 32.15 -8.51 42.18
CA ALA A 592 33.58 -8.30 42.38
C ALA A 592 33.89 -6.88 42.88
N ALA A 593 34.90 -6.74 43.75
CA ALA A 593 35.33 -5.45 44.25
C ALA A 593 35.98 -4.60 43.12
N LEU A 594 35.61 -3.33 43.04
CA LEU A 594 36.20 -2.39 42.07
C LEU A 594 37.34 -1.54 42.65
N HIS A 595 37.53 -1.58 43.96
CA HIS A 595 38.54 -0.79 44.65
C HIS A 595 39.05 -1.57 45.87
N CYS A 596 40.36 -1.52 46.09
CA CYS A 596 41.00 -2.05 47.29
C CYS A 596 42.17 -1.15 47.69
N GLN A 597 42.45 -1.10 48.99
CA GLN A 597 43.63 -0.41 49.51
C GLN A 597 44.86 -1.33 49.39
N GLY A 598 45.98 -0.76 48.96
CA GLY A 598 47.23 -1.48 48.68
C GLY A 598 47.45 -1.74 47.19
N TYR A 599 48.55 -2.42 46.87
CA TYR A 599 48.94 -2.76 45.49
C TYR A 599 48.68 -4.23 45.19
N VAL A 600 47.41 -4.62 45.25
CA VAL A 600 46.95 -6.01 45.08
C VAL A 600 46.13 -6.14 43.80
N ALA A 601 46.29 -7.24 43.06
CA ALA A 601 45.44 -7.53 41.90
C ALA A 601 43.99 -7.77 42.32
N LEU A 602 43.08 -6.88 41.93
CA LEU A 602 41.65 -7.02 42.18
C LEU A 602 41.05 -8.17 41.37
N LEU A 603 41.40 -8.24 40.07
CA LEU A 603 40.94 -9.31 39.20
C LEU A 603 41.68 -10.60 39.52
N GLY A 604 40.93 -11.57 40.06
CA GLY A 604 41.43 -12.84 40.55
C GLY A 604 41.64 -12.90 42.07
N SER A 605 41.36 -11.82 42.82
CA SER A 605 41.46 -11.81 44.29
C SER A 605 40.39 -12.64 44.99
N ASP A 606 39.25 -12.82 44.33
CA ASP A 606 38.09 -13.54 44.83
C ASP A 606 37.62 -14.61 43.82
N ASP A 607 36.58 -15.36 44.19
CA ASP A 607 35.90 -16.30 43.29
C ASP A 607 34.98 -15.60 42.26
N GLN A 608 34.88 -14.28 42.34
CA GLN A 608 34.03 -13.44 41.48
C GLN A 608 34.78 -12.82 40.29
N SER A 609 36.09 -13.05 40.18
CA SER A 609 36.90 -12.45 39.12
C SER A 609 38.02 -13.37 38.63
N TRP A 610 38.38 -13.19 37.37
CA TRP A 610 39.45 -13.91 36.67
C TRP A 610 40.33 -12.88 35.98
N GLY A 611 41.62 -12.87 36.29
CA GLY A 611 42.54 -11.86 35.79
C GLY A 611 43.80 -12.46 35.21
N TRP A 612 44.30 -11.89 34.13
CA TRP A 612 45.66 -12.10 33.64
C TRP A 612 46.48 -10.86 33.96
N ASN A 613 47.52 -11.01 34.79
CA ASN A 613 48.44 -9.93 35.12
C ASN A 613 49.54 -9.82 34.03
N LEU A 614 49.57 -8.67 33.36
CA LEU A 614 50.46 -8.39 32.23
C LEU A 614 51.90 -8.07 32.67
N VAL A 615 52.13 -7.85 33.97
CA VAL A 615 53.45 -7.51 34.53
C VAL A 615 54.34 -8.76 34.68
N ASP A 616 53.79 -9.80 35.29
CA ASP A 616 54.46 -11.05 35.66
C ASP A 616 53.97 -12.25 34.85
N ASN A 617 53.03 -12.05 33.92
CA ASN A 617 52.45 -13.08 33.07
C ASN A 617 51.81 -14.22 33.89
N GLN A 618 51.11 -13.90 34.98
CA GLN A 618 50.40 -14.87 35.82
C GLN A 618 48.88 -14.78 35.67
N LEU A 619 48.22 -15.94 35.66
CA LEU A 619 46.76 -16.03 35.79
C LEU A 619 46.35 -16.06 37.26
N LEU A 620 45.31 -15.31 37.59
CA LEU A 620 44.85 -15.06 38.96
C LEU A 620 43.37 -15.45 39.10
N HIS A 621 43.05 -16.22 40.14
CA HIS A 621 41.67 -16.52 40.56
C HIS A 621 41.63 -16.98 42.02
N ASN A 622 40.55 -16.64 42.73
CA ASN A 622 40.29 -17.07 44.10
C ASN A 622 41.45 -16.76 45.08
N GLY A 623 42.13 -15.63 44.88
CA GLY A 623 43.25 -15.17 45.71
C GLY A 623 44.58 -15.87 45.44
N THR A 624 44.66 -16.72 44.41
CA THR A 624 45.85 -17.54 44.10
C THR A 624 46.37 -17.31 42.69
N GLN A 625 47.69 -17.40 42.52
CA GLN A 625 48.34 -17.51 41.21
C GLN A 625 48.20 -18.93 40.69
N ILE A 626 47.54 -19.11 39.55
CA ILE A 626 47.25 -20.43 38.98
C ILE A 626 48.48 -20.96 38.23
N CYS A 627 48.91 -20.22 37.21
CA CYS A 627 50.03 -20.60 36.35
C CYS A 627 50.52 -19.41 35.50
N PRO A 628 51.76 -19.50 34.97
CA PRO A 628 52.24 -18.60 33.94
C PRO A 628 51.42 -18.72 32.65
N TYR A 629 51.17 -17.58 31.99
CA TYR A 629 50.44 -17.49 30.73
C TYR A 629 51.02 -16.35 29.87
N PRO A 630 51.23 -16.54 28.54
CA PRO A 630 50.89 -17.69 27.68
C PRO A 630 51.65 -19.00 28.01
N HIS A 631 51.08 -20.15 27.62
CA HIS A 631 51.67 -21.49 27.81
C HIS A 631 52.82 -21.79 26.83
N ILE A 632 53.81 -20.90 26.76
CA ILE A 632 54.96 -20.97 25.85
C ILE A 632 56.24 -20.81 26.69
N ASN A 633 57.32 -21.48 26.29
CA ASN A 633 58.63 -21.28 26.92
C ASN A 633 59.10 -19.82 26.73
N ASN A 634 59.34 -19.12 27.84
CA ASN A 634 59.72 -17.72 27.90
C ASN A 634 58.67 -16.77 27.27
N PRO A 635 57.48 -16.63 27.89
CA PRO A 635 56.39 -15.85 27.33
C PRO A 635 56.79 -14.37 27.16
N PRO A 636 56.53 -13.75 25.99
CA PRO A 636 56.85 -12.35 25.79
C PRO A 636 56.07 -11.48 26.79
N LYS A 637 56.73 -10.47 27.35
CA LYS A 637 56.06 -9.46 28.17
C LYS A 637 55.26 -8.53 27.27
N TYR A 638 54.15 -8.00 27.81
CA TYR A 638 53.34 -7.01 27.11
C TYR A 638 54.16 -5.75 26.81
N GLN A 639 54.13 -5.28 25.56
CA GLN A 639 54.70 -3.98 25.20
C GLN A 639 53.59 -2.92 25.17
N MET A 640 53.90 -1.73 25.69
CA MET A 640 52.93 -0.63 25.79
C MET A 640 52.35 -0.28 24.41
N GLY A 641 51.03 -0.18 24.32
CA GLY A 641 50.30 0.08 23.07
C GLY A 641 50.03 -1.16 22.21
N GLU A 642 50.45 -2.35 22.61
CA GLU A 642 50.08 -3.59 21.90
C GLU A 642 48.58 -3.92 22.08
N ARG A 643 47.99 -4.51 21.05
CA ARG A 643 46.59 -4.99 21.08
C ARG A 643 46.54 -6.44 21.53
N ILE A 644 45.85 -6.68 22.64
CA ILE A 644 45.50 -8.02 23.11
C ILE A 644 44.00 -8.20 22.94
N ARG A 645 43.59 -9.28 22.28
CA ARG A 645 42.19 -9.66 22.18
C ARG A 645 41.89 -10.71 23.23
N MET A 646 40.82 -10.49 23.98
CA MET A 646 40.27 -11.42 24.97
C MET A 646 39.01 -12.04 24.39
N ILE A 647 39.00 -13.37 24.30
CA ILE A 647 37.88 -14.13 23.78
C ILE A 647 37.27 -14.93 24.91
N VAL A 648 35.95 -14.83 25.03
CA VAL A 648 35.16 -15.51 26.04
C VAL A 648 34.13 -16.36 25.32
N ASP A 649 34.29 -17.68 25.43
CA ASP A 649 33.33 -18.65 24.96
C ASP A 649 32.41 -19.04 26.13
N CYS A 650 31.22 -18.44 26.15
CA CYS A 650 30.24 -18.72 27.20
C CYS A 650 29.58 -20.10 27.03
N GLU A 651 29.70 -20.74 25.86
CA GLU A 651 29.13 -22.06 25.59
C GLU A 651 30.07 -23.17 26.02
N GLN A 652 31.37 -23.01 25.77
CA GLN A 652 32.41 -23.93 26.26
C GLN A 652 32.88 -23.62 27.68
N HIS A 653 32.39 -22.54 28.29
CA HIS A 653 32.81 -22.06 29.60
C HIS A 653 34.32 -21.86 29.68
N SER A 654 34.89 -21.23 28.64
CA SER A 654 36.33 -21.03 28.51
C SER A 654 36.66 -19.60 28.12
N MET A 655 37.89 -19.19 28.44
CA MET A 655 38.43 -17.87 28.11
C MET A 655 39.88 -18.01 27.71
N TYR A 656 40.26 -17.26 26.68
CA TYR A 656 41.59 -17.23 26.13
C TYR A 656 41.92 -15.85 25.56
N PHE A 657 43.20 -15.65 25.26
CA PHE A 657 43.67 -14.41 24.67
C PHE A 657 44.36 -14.69 23.32
N GLU A 658 44.29 -13.70 22.44
CA GLU A 658 44.95 -13.66 21.15
C GLU A 658 45.79 -12.38 21.05
N LYS A 659 46.95 -12.47 20.41
CA LYS A 659 47.77 -11.31 20.05
C LYS A 659 47.89 -11.26 18.53
N GLY A 660 47.24 -10.29 17.90
CA GLY A 660 47.09 -10.25 16.44
C GLY A 660 46.32 -11.47 15.93
N SER A 661 47.00 -12.37 15.22
CA SER A 661 46.45 -13.66 14.75
C SER A 661 46.95 -14.87 15.54
N GLU A 662 47.73 -14.66 16.61
CA GLU A 662 48.33 -15.73 17.41
C GLU A 662 47.46 -16.08 18.62
N PHE A 663 47.08 -17.35 18.72
CA PHE A 663 46.38 -17.91 19.88
C PHE A 663 47.36 -18.17 21.03
N LEU A 664 47.10 -17.58 22.20
CA LEU A 664 48.01 -17.65 23.36
C LEU A 664 47.72 -18.84 24.31
N GLY A 665 46.77 -19.71 23.95
CA GLY A 665 46.33 -20.84 24.77
C GLY A 665 45.08 -20.52 25.61
N ILE A 666 44.45 -21.56 26.18
CA ILE A 666 43.32 -21.39 27.09
C ILE A 666 43.82 -20.82 28.43
N ALA A 667 43.30 -19.67 28.83
CA ALA A 667 43.64 -19.03 30.10
C ALA A 667 42.82 -19.66 31.24
N PHE A 668 41.50 -19.63 31.13
CA PHE A 668 40.60 -20.20 32.13
C PHE A 668 39.65 -21.21 31.49
N SER A 669 39.48 -22.35 32.15
CA SER A 669 38.51 -23.38 31.78
C SER A 669 37.51 -23.56 32.93
N ARG A 670 36.28 -23.99 32.60
CA ARG A 670 35.18 -24.17 33.57
C ARG A 670 34.72 -22.86 34.22
N LEU A 671 34.63 -21.80 33.43
CA LEU A 671 34.01 -20.55 33.87
C LEU A 671 32.55 -20.81 34.31
N PRO A 672 32.10 -20.23 35.43
CA PRO A 672 30.73 -20.42 35.87
C PRO A 672 29.72 -19.86 34.86
N PRO A 673 28.51 -20.45 34.73
CA PRO A 673 27.46 -19.99 33.83
C PRO A 673 26.74 -18.73 34.37
N VAL A 674 27.52 -17.75 34.83
CA VAL A 674 27.05 -16.48 35.38
C VAL A 674 27.37 -15.35 34.41
N LYS A 675 26.67 -14.23 34.57
CA LYS A 675 26.91 -13.05 33.74
C LYS A 675 28.23 -12.40 34.12
N VAL A 676 29.19 -12.44 33.20
CA VAL A 676 30.54 -11.90 33.37
C VAL A 676 30.73 -10.64 32.54
N PHE A 677 31.47 -9.68 33.09
CA PHE A 677 31.75 -8.39 32.47
C PHE A 677 33.25 -8.30 32.18
N PRO A 678 33.67 -7.76 31.02
CA PRO A 678 35.07 -7.43 30.82
C PRO A 678 35.48 -6.39 31.86
N ALA A 679 36.64 -6.58 32.46
CA ALA A 679 37.14 -5.76 33.54
C ALA A 679 38.64 -5.57 33.42
N MET A 680 39.14 -4.48 33.99
CA MET A 680 40.57 -4.24 34.16
C MET A 680 40.87 -3.76 35.57
N CYS A 681 42.09 -3.97 36.08
CA CYS A 681 42.55 -3.32 37.30
C CYS A 681 44.01 -2.84 37.18
N ALA A 682 44.28 -1.66 37.73
CA ALA A 682 45.58 -1.01 37.69
C ALA A 682 45.94 -0.38 39.05
N VAL A 683 47.24 -0.29 39.32
CA VAL A 683 47.81 0.41 40.49
C VAL A 683 48.64 1.63 40.14
N TYR A 684 49.13 1.72 38.91
CA TYR A 684 49.97 2.84 38.48
C TYR A 684 49.10 4.03 38.04
N GLY A 685 49.57 5.25 38.29
CA GLY A 685 48.86 6.49 37.93
C GLY A 685 49.12 6.91 36.50
N ASN A 686 48.20 7.66 35.88
CA ASN A 686 48.31 8.11 34.49
C ASN A 686 48.36 6.97 33.46
N THR A 687 47.86 5.78 33.80
CA THR A 687 47.69 4.69 32.85
C THR A 687 46.34 4.80 32.17
N GLU A 688 46.32 4.51 30.87
CA GLU A 688 45.12 4.55 30.05
C GLU A 688 44.86 3.18 29.42
N VAL A 689 43.61 2.72 29.52
CA VAL A 689 43.23 1.42 29.00
C VAL A 689 42.02 1.56 28.11
N SER A 690 42.22 1.33 26.82
CA SER A 690 41.18 1.35 25.80
C SER A 690 40.63 -0.07 25.62
N MET A 691 39.30 -0.19 25.56
CA MET A 691 38.63 -1.47 25.30
C MET A 691 37.62 -1.32 24.17
N VAL A 692 37.75 -2.13 23.13
CA VAL A 692 36.87 -2.12 21.96
C VAL A 692 36.28 -3.52 21.76
N TYR A 693 34.96 -3.61 21.71
CA TYR A 693 34.29 -4.88 21.45
C TYR A 693 34.18 -5.14 19.96
N ILE A 694 34.72 -6.27 19.51
CA ILE A 694 34.81 -6.63 18.08
C ILE A 694 33.56 -7.40 17.63
N GLY A 695 32.99 -8.23 18.51
CA GLY A 695 31.88 -9.12 18.17
C GLY A 695 32.23 -10.60 18.39
N PRO A 696 31.46 -11.53 17.81
CA PRO A 696 31.88 -12.92 17.69
C PRO A 696 33.05 -13.01 16.70
N PRO A 697 34.15 -13.71 17.02
CA PRO A 697 35.25 -13.90 16.09
C PRO A 697 34.77 -14.65 14.85
N LEU A 698 35.13 -14.17 13.65
CA LEU A 698 34.77 -14.79 12.36
C LEU A 698 35.52 -16.11 12.12
N LEU A 699 36.66 -16.26 12.78
CA LEU A 699 37.52 -17.42 12.78
C LEU A 699 37.91 -17.64 14.24
N GLY A 700 37.47 -18.77 14.80
CA GLY A 700 38.01 -19.34 16.03
C GLY A 700 39.03 -20.41 15.69
#